data_AF-A0A099L0Q2-F1
#
_entry.id   AF-A0A099L0Q2-F1
#
_cell.length_a   1.000
_cell.length_b   1.000
_cell.length_c   1.000
_cell.angle_alpha   90.00
_cell.angle_beta   90.00
_cell.angle_gamma   90.00
#
_symmetry.space_group_name_H-M   'P 1'
#
loop_
_entity.id
_entity.type
_entity.pdbx_description
1 polymer ?
#
loop_
_entity_poly.entity_id
_entity_poly.type
_entity_poly.pdbx_seq_one_letter_code
_entity_poly.pdbx_strand_id
1 'polypeptide(L)'
;ELNPEDLAELRTLGEIVNYMQSKVSAAPVAVVENGPANESAPGNAAGPAIDLAHIQSVMMTVVAEKTGYPTEMLELEMDMEADLGIDSIKRVEILGAVQETIPDLPELNPEDLAELRTLGEIVSYMQSKVAPANTVTETTATESVATIDLDYIQSVMMTVVAEKTGYPTEMLELAMDMEADLGIDSIKRVEILGAVQETIPDLPELNPEDLAELRTLGEIVSYMQSKVSPTEPTDPKGPGTKVGLPVAEKASEVSASFQGAPSATVELTALSSINKIVQDVTGNGGANALVVDDGTGAAVALSAKLIKQGWQVTALKPNWVVSSSKKAFTKAVNVIEIGTSEKTLDEAQIKDIIDNSEQLDAVIYLQSKQTVDAIEYPEAAKQGLMLAFVLAKLSKVKAATKARASFVVVTRQGGALGFADDKVKADKKSDLVQAGLAGLVKTINHEWNSSQAKGNDSVFCRIVDLSAKLAADKAATIINDELLDIDTATIEVAHDTDNLSNNLGSRLTLTGAATDSYALATSSSSDKAIDSNSVFLVSGGAKGVTAHCVIEIAKQYQSKFILLGRSSFEDNEPSWAQGITEEVALKKAAMQALIAAGDKPTPVKVTHFVRPVLANREIAQTLNAIKAAGGQAHYVAADVTNSASVTEAVAPLVAKLGTVTGIIHGAGVLADKFIEQKTLEEFNAVYSTKIDGLLSLLAATEEKNIKHLVLFSSAAGFYGNPGQSDYSIANDILNKTAYRFKALNPSAQVLSFNWGPWDGGMVTPELKRMFNDRGVYIIPLDAGAKLLVSELAADNNRCAQILVGNDLSKDASVKKPQVSRLTTSVSKTLLATNNAFLADHTIGDDQVLPTVCAIAWMSEAATAAYTGFHYQGLDNYKLFKGIIFDGNEASDYQIDMNAEVFDDGTRLVVETKISSTNADGKLIFHYGAQLTLVNKLKASTEINLVVPELDEKSGECAAALYTNGTLFHGPSLHGISEILECNEQGLLLSCQVPTVASAKQGDFTVPALGNIRGNIIGKNQSNIFANDIAYQAMLVWVKKQLGLGSLPSSTQSWTVYREVAVGERFYLQLNVVKSSGKGKQRGSLVADIQMIDENMQLLSEIKSAKVTASANLNDLFLPKVLPKVTSEKGNDEASV
;
A
#
# COMPACT_ATOMS: atom_id res chain seq x y z
N GLU A 1 -27.62 -14.36 -48.85
CA GLU A 1 -27.51 -15.23 -47.67
C GLU A 1 -26.57 -16.40 -47.98
N LEU A 2 -26.03 -17.06 -46.97
CA LEU A 2 -25.16 -18.24 -47.12
C LEU A 2 -25.99 -19.51 -46.90
N ASN A 3 -25.75 -20.58 -47.67
CA ASN A 3 -26.44 -21.85 -47.46
C ASN A 3 -25.71 -22.67 -46.37
N PRO A 4 -26.38 -23.11 -45.29
CA PRO A 4 -25.73 -23.92 -44.25
C PRO A 4 -25.20 -25.27 -44.76
N GLU A 5 -25.82 -25.87 -45.78
CA GLU A 5 -25.36 -27.14 -46.36
C GLU A 5 -24.07 -26.97 -47.16
N ASP A 6 -23.94 -25.91 -47.97
CA ASP A 6 -22.69 -25.58 -48.70
C ASP A 6 -21.50 -25.39 -47.73
N LEU A 7 -21.74 -24.79 -46.55
CA LEU A 7 -20.72 -24.55 -45.53
C LEU A 7 -20.27 -25.83 -44.81
N ALA A 8 -21.11 -26.86 -44.77
CA ALA A 8 -20.83 -28.12 -44.06
C ALA A 8 -19.90 -29.07 -44.83
N GLU A 9 -19.69 -28.86 -46.14
CA GLU A 9 -18.76 -29.67 -46.95
C GLU A 9 -17.33 -29.13 -46.98
N LEU A 10 -17.11 -27.87 -46.58
CA LEU A 10 -15.81 -27.20 -46.56
C LEU A 10 -14.97 -27.67 -45.35
N ARG A 11 -13.67 -27.92 -45.54
CA ARG A 11 -12.83 -28.60 -44.53
C ARG A 11 -11.67 -27.77 -44.00
N THR A 12 -11.42 -26.61 -44.59
CA THR A 12 -10.35 -25.69 -44.22
C THR A 12 -10.85 -24.24 -44.21
N LEU A 13 -10.22 -23.40 -43.39
CA LEU A 13 -10.56 -21.97 -43.30
C LEU A 13 -10.42 -21.24 -44.65
N GLY A 14 -9.43 -21.62 -45.48
CA GLY A 14 -9.23 -21.05 -46.81
C GLY A 14 -10.38 -21.36 -47.79
N GLU A 15 -10.99 -22.55 -47.70
CA GLU A 15 -12.18 -22.88 -48.49
C GLU A 15 -13.40 -22.05 -48.07
N ILE A 16 -13.56 -21.81 -46.76
CA ILE A 16 -14.65 -20.99 -46.21
C ILE A 16 -14.49 -19.52 -46.64
N VAL A 17 -13.29 -18.95 -46.55
CA VAL A 17 -13.01 -17.57 -46.99
C VAL A 17 -13.28 -17.40 -48.49
N ASN A 18 -12.81 -18.34 -49.33
CA ASN A 18 -13.07 -18.30 -50.77
C ASN A 18 -14.57 -18.46 -51.09
N TYR A 19 -15.29 -19.33 -50.38
CA TYR A 19 -16.73 -19.46 -50.52
C TYR A 19 -17.46 -18.15 -50.16
N MET A 20 -17.09 -17.50 -49.05
CA MET A 20 -17.70 -16.23 -48.64
C MET A 20 -17.42 -15.09 -49.63
N GLN A 21 -16.19 -14.97 -50.14
CA GLN A 21 -15.84 -14.01 -51.19
C GLN A 21 -16.67 -14.23 -52.47
N SER A 22 -16.92 -15.49 -52.86
CA SER A 22 -17.72 -15.82 -54.06
C SER A 22 -19.19 -15.38 -54.02
N LYS A 23 -19.71 -14.98 -52.84
CA LYS A 23 -21.13 -14.61 -52.64
C LYS A 23 -21.35 -13.09 -52.61
N VAL A 24 -20.31 -12.27 -52.72
CA VAL A 24 -20.41 -10.80 -52.79
C VAL A 24 -20.45 -10.35 -54.25
N SER A 25 -21.59 -9.78 -54.67
CA SER A 25 -21.77 -9.22 -56.02
C SER A 25 -22.13 -7.74 -55.95
N ALA A 26 -21.52 -6.93 -56.81
CA ALA A 26 -21.63 -5.47 -56.79
C ALA A 26 -22.96 -4.95 -57.39
N ALA A 27 -23.44 -3.81 -56.87
CA ALA A 27 -24.63 -3.11 -57.34
C ALA A 27 -24.29 -1.65 -57.76
N PRO A 28 -25.05 -1.02 -58.68
CA PRO A 28 -24.52 0.10 -59.48
C PRO A 28 -24.86 1.50 -58.98
N VAL A 29 -24.06 2.48 -59.42
CA VAL A 29 -24.28 3.93 -59.24
C VAL A 29 -25.15 4.49 -60.37
N ALA A 30 -26.06 5.41 -60.05
CA ALA A 30 -26.96 6.06 -61.02
C ALA A 30 -26.42 7.43 -61.50
N VAL A 31 -26.85 7.86 -62.70
CA VAL A 31 -26.34 9.03 -63.45
C VAL A 31 -27.33 10.21 -63.39
N VAL A 32 -26.79 11.44 -63.30
CA VAL A 32 -27.46 12.69 -63.71
C VAL A 32 -26.46 13.52 -64.54
N GLU A 33 -26.94 14.41 -65.42
CA GLU A 33 -26.25 14.86 -66.64
C GLU A 33 -25.31 16.09 -66.50
N ASN A 34 -24.47 16.29 -67.53
CA ASN A 34 -23.53 17.42 -67.66
C ASN A 34 -24.18 18.69 -68.24
N GLY A 35 -23.69 19.86 -67.80
CA GLY A 35 -23.83 21.16 -68.46
C GLY A 35 -22.43 21.74 -68.81
N PRO A 36 -22.28 22.55 -69.88
CA PRO A 36 -21.02 22.63 -70.62
C PRO A 36 -19.93 23.55 -70.06
N ALA A 37 -18.70 23.26 -70.49
CA ALA A 37 -17.44 23.83 -70.03
C ALA A 37 -17.19 25.32 -70.37
N ASN A 38 -16.21 25.89 -69.66
CA ASN A 38 -15.32 26.90 -70.22
C ASN A 38 -13.88 26.68 -69.71
N GLU A 39 -12.89 27.28 -70.36
CA GLU A 39 -11.46 26.93 -70.26
C GLU A 39 -10.74 27.55 -69.05
N SER A 40 -9.73 26.86 -68.47
CA SER A 40 -8.30 27.25 -68.58
C SER A 40 -7.33 26.59 -67.57
N ALA A 41 -6.12 26.30 -68.06
CA ALA A 41 -4.82 26.11 -67.36
C ALA A 41 -4.61 24.93 -66.36
N PRO A 42 -3.36 24.44 -66.17
CA PRO A 42 -3.08 23.22 -65.39
C PRO A 42 -2.24 23.41 -64.11
N GLY A 43 -2.43 22.52 -63.13
CA GLY A 43 -1.52 22.30 -61.99
C GLY A 43 -2.23 21.75 -60.74
N ASN A 44 -1.61 20.95 -59.88
CA ASN A 44 -0.37 20.18 -60.05
C ASN A 44 -0.40 18.93 -59.12
N ALA A 45 0.69 18.13 -59.09
CA ALA A 45 0.79 16.88 -58.33
C ALA A 45 0.56 17.00 -56.80
N ALA A 46 0.16 15.88 -56.18
CA ALA A 46 -0.17 15.77 -54.76
C ALA A 46 1.04 15.44 -53.86
N GLY A 47 0.91 15.77 -52.56
CA GLY A 47 1.78 15.28 -51.48
C GLY A 47 1.32 13.91 -50.93
N PRO A 48 2.16 13.23 -50.14
CA PRO A 48 1.95 11.82 -49.76
C PRO A 48 0.96 11.61 -48.61
N ALA A 49 0.41 10.39 -48.56
CA ALA A 49 -0.19 9.79 -47.36
C ALA A 49 0.80 8.78 -46.76
N ILE A 50 0.58 8.37 -45.50
CA ILE A 50 1.44 7.42 -44.78
C ILE A 50 1.45 6.06 -45.50
N ASP A 51 2.65 5.55 -45.80
CA ASP A 51 2.86 4.29 -46.53
C ASP A 51 2.95 3.09 -45.57
N LEU A 52 2.34 1.96 -45.96
CA LEU A 52 2.47 0.67 -45.30
C LEU A 52 3.94 0.26 -45.14
N ALA A 53 4.75 0.49 -46.18
CA ALA A 53 6.17 0.15 -46.17
C ALA A 53 6.94 0.91 -45.07
N HIS A 54 6.52 2.13 -44.74
CA HIS A 54 7.14 2.92 -43.67
C HIS A 54 6.76 2.37 -42.28
N ILE A 55 5.47 2.10 -42.03
CA ILE A 55 5.01 1.50 -40.77
C ILE A 55 5.71 0.14 -40.53
N GLN A 56 5.79 -0.70 -41.56
CA GLN A 56 6.50 -1.98 -41.48
C GLN A 56 8.01 -1.79 -41.21
N SER A 57 8.67 -0.86 -41.91
CA SER A 57 10.11 -0.63 -41.72
C SER A 57 10.43 -0.12 -40.32
N VAL A 58 9.64 0.83 -39.78
CA VAL A 58 9.82 1.35 -38.43
C VAL A 58 9.56 0.26 -37.39
N MET A 59 8.49 -0.54 -37.55
CA MET A 59 8.22 -1.67 -36.65
C MET A 59 9.41 -2.64 -36.61
N MET A 60 9.96 -3.04 -37.76
CA MET A 60 11.09 -3.96 -37.82
C MET A 60 12.37 -3.37 -37.21
N THR A 61 12.65 -2.09 -37.45
CA THR A 61 13.81 -1.40 -36.85
C THR A 61 13.68 -1.27 -35.34
N VAL A 62 12.54 -0.81 -34.82
CA VAL A 62 12.33 -0.66 -33.36
C VAL A 62 12.31 -2.03 -32.66
N VAL A 63 11.75 -3.07 -33.28
CA VAL A 63 11.85 -4.45 -32.76
C VAL A 63 13.32 -4.88 -32.71
N ALA A 64 14.11 -4.66 -33.77
CA ALA A 64 15.53 -4.97 -33.80
C ALA A 64 16.31 -4.27 -32.66
N GLU A 65 16.13 -2.96 -32.50
CA GLU A 65 16.74 -2.15 -31.44
C GLU A 65 16.40 -2.65 -30.03
N LYS A 66 15.10 -2.83 -29.72
CA LYS A 66 14.63 -3.20 -28.36
C LYS A 66 14.93 -4.65 -27.97
N THR A 67 15.37 -5.49 -28.91
CA THR A 67 15.64 -6.91 -28.71
C THR A 67 17.10 -7.30 -28.90
N GLY A 68 17.85 -6.60 -29.76
CA GLY A 68 19.17 -7.00 -30.25
C GLY A 68 19.14 -8.07 -31.35
N TYR A 69 17.99 -8.34 -31.98
CA TYR A 69 17.94 -9.10 -33.25
C TYR A 69 18.38 -8.18 -34.40
N PRO A 70 19.27 -8.61 -35.33
CA PRO A 70 19.49 -7.90 -36.57
C PRO A 70 18.20 -7.87 -37.41
N THR A 71 17.91 -6.76 -38.09
CA THR A 71 16.66 -6.57 -38.83
C THR A 71 16.47 -7.60 -39.95
N GLU A 72 17.57 -8.11 -40.53
CA GLU A 72 17.56 -9.20 -41.52
C GLU A 72 17.23 -10.59 -40.95
N MET A 73 17.01 -10.71 -39.63
CA MET A 73 16.57 -11.93 -38.95
C MET A 73 15.10 -11.88 -38.49
N LEU A 74 14.35 -10.81 -38.83
CA LEU A 74 12.94 -10.65 -38.46
C LEU A 74 12.02 -10.90 -39.68
N GLU A 75 10.97 -11.71 -39.48
CA GLU A 75 9.92 -11.98 -40.47
C GLU A 75 8.55 -11.57 -39.88
N LEU A 76 7.58 -11.16 -40.71
CA LEU A 76 6.28 -10.64 -40.24
C LEU A 76 5.45 -11.71 -39.52
N GLU A 77 5.67 -12.96 -39.90
CA GLU A 77 4.98 -14.16 -39.45
C GLU A 77 5.45 -14.66 -38.08
N MET A 78 6.51 -14.07 -37.51
CA MET A 78 7.06 -14.48 -36.22
C MET A 78 6.14 -14.12 -35.06
N ASP A 79 5.92 -15.07 -34.13
CA ASP A 79 5.19 -14.83 -32.89
C ASP A 79 6.07 -14.05 -31.90
N MET A 80 5.56 -12.92 -31.42
CA MET A 80 6.27 -12.01 -30.54
C MET A 80 6.72 -12.69 -29.24
N GLU A 81 5.91 -13.59 -28.68
CA GLU A 81 6.18 -14.22 -27.39
C GLU A 81 6.94 -15.55 -27.57
N ALA A 82 6.54 -16.36 -28.56
CA ALA A 82 7.10 -17.69 -28.77
C ALA A 82 8.42 -17.72 -29.58
N ASP A 83 8.55 -16.87 -30.62
CA ASP A 83 9.75 -16.84 -31.48
C ASP A 83 10.73 -15.74 -31.05
N LEU A 84 10.23 -14.55 -30.71
CA LEU A 84 11.05 -13.37 -30.39
C LEU A 84 11.29 -13.15 -28.89
N GLY A 85 10.47 -13.73 -28.00
CA GLY A 85 10.61 -13.59 -26.55
C GLY A 85 10.29 -12.20 -26.00
N ILE A 86 9.37 -11.48 -26.66
CA ILE A 86 8.89 -10.14 -26.31
C ILE A 86 7.72 -10.28 -25.33
N ASP A 87 8.01 -10.06 -24.04
CA ASP A 87 7.01 -10.02 -22.97
C ASP A 87 6.08 -8.78 -23.06
N SER A 88 5.08 -8.73 -22.18
CA SER A 88 4.07 -7.67 -22.14
C SER A 88 4.59 -6.29 -21.73
N ILE A 89 5.81 -6.18 -21.18
CA ILE A 89 6.45 -4.89 -20.88
C ILE A 89 7.20 -4.41 -22.13
N LYS A 90 8.06 -5.26 -22.70
CA LYS A 90 8.78 -4.94 -23.95
C LYS A 90 7.86 -4.66 -25.13
N ARG A 91 6.69 -5.30 -25.19
CA ARG A 91 5.67 -5.02 -26.21
C ARG A 91 5.19 -3.56 -26.15
N VAL A 92 5.03 -3.01 -24.94
CA VAL A 92 4.66 -1.59 -24.74
C VAL A 92 5.84 -0.66 -25.05
N GLU A 93 7.07 -1.01 -24.68
CA GLU A 93 8.27 -0.23 -25.02
C GLU A 93 8.53 -0.13 -26.54
N ILE A 94 8.28 -1.22 -27.27
CA ILE A 94 8.37 -1.26 -28.73
C ILE A 94 7.28 -0.38 -29.35
N LEU A 95 6.02 -0.55 -28.92
CA LEU A 95 4.90 0.22 -29.48
C LEU A 95 5.00 1.72 -29.17
N GLY A 96 5.46 2.09 -27.99
CA GLY A 96 5.74 3.49 -27.64
C GLY A 96 6.81 4.10 -28.54
N ALA A 97 7.94 3.42 -28.74
CA ALA A 97 8.99 3.90 -29.64
C ALA A 97 8.56 3.95 -31.12
N VAL A 98 7.66 3.06 -31.57
CA VAL A 98 7.05 3.16 -32.92
C VAL A 98 6.09 4.35 -33.02
N GLN A 99 5.32 4.67 -31.97
CA GLN A 99 4.46 5.87 -31.91
C GLN A 99 5.27 7.17 -31.84
N GLU A 100 6.37 7.20 -31.09
CA GLU A 100 7.33 8.32 -31.08
C GLU A 100 7.97 8.55 -32.46
N THR A 101 8.19 7.47 -33.22
CA THR A 101 8.77 7.51 -34.58
C THR A 101 7.73 7.81 -35.67
N ILE A 102 6.43 7.57 -35.42
CA ILE A 102 5.33 7.86 -36.35
C ILE A 102 4.25 8.70 -35.62
N PRO A 103 4.45 10.03 -35.46
CA PRO A 103 3.59 10.87 -34.62
C PRO A 103 2.14 11.01 -35.07
N ASP A 104 1.86 10.75 -36.36
CA ASP A 104 0.51 10.78 -36.93
C ASP A 104 -0.30 9.48 -36.66
N LEU A 105 0.27 8.50 -35.94
CA LEU A 105 -0.39 7.25 -35.62
C LEU A 105 -1.38 7.42 -34.44
N PRO A 106 -2.65 6.98 -34.55
CA PRO A 106 -3.60 7.04 -33.45
C PRO A 106 -3.14 6.27 -32.19
N GLU A 107 -3.54 6.76 -31.01
CA GLU A 107 -3.32 6.10 -29.72
C GLU A 107 -3.95 4.70 -29.74
N LEU A 108 -3.11 3.66 -29.64
CA LEU A 108 -3.52 2.27 -29.76
C LEU A 108 -3.96 1.73 -28.40
N ASN A 109 -5.18 1.18 -28.30
CA ASN A 109 -5.67 0.56 -27.07
C ASN A 109 -4.85 -0.70 -26.70
N PRO A 110 -4.24 -0.78 -25.51
CA PRO A 110 -3.49 -1.97 -25.08
C PRO A 110 -4.32 -3.27 -25.01
N GLU A 111 -5.64 -3.18 -24.83
CA GLU A 111 -6.51 -4.36 -24.79
C GLU A 111 -6.72 -4.97 -26.20
N ASP A 112 -7.01 -4.14 -27.23
CA ASP A 112 -7.08 -4.58 -28.63
C ASP A 112 -5.76 -5.28 -29.09
N LEU A 113 -4.63 -4.82 -28.55
CA LEU A 113 -3.28 -5.30 -28.89
C LEU A 113 -2.87 -6.59 -28.16
N ALA A 114 -3.60 -7.00 -27.13
CA ALA A 114 -3.30 -8.21 -26.36
C ALA A 114 -3.69 -9.51 -27.10
N GLU A 115 -4.64 -9.43 -28.03
CA GLU A 115 -5.08 -10.58 -28.84
C GLU A 115 -4.15 -10.86 -30.04
N LEU A 116 -3.34 -9.88 -30.46
CA LEU A 116 -2.42 -9.97 -31.60
C LEU A 116 -1.12 -10.68 -31.20
N ARG A 117 -0.62 -11.59 -32.03
CA ARG A 117 0.51 -12.48 -31.71
C ARG A 117 1.74 -12.26 -32.56
N THR A 118 1.54 -11.94 -33.83
CA THR A 118 2.61 -11.76 -34.83
C THR A 118 2.88 -10.28 -35.13
N LEU A 119 4.08 -9.98 -35.64
CA LEU A 119 4.43 -8.62 -36.07
C LEU A 119 3.51 -8.12 -37.21
N GLY A 120 3.13 -9.01 -38.13
CA GLY A 120 2.20 -8.70 -39.22
C GLY A 120 0.78 -8.35 -38.78
N GLU A 121 0.28 -8.97 -37.72
CA GLU A 121 -1.03 -8.63 -37.13
C GLU A 121 -1.03 -7.22 -36.52
N ILE A 122 0.03 -6.83 -35.82
CA ILE A 122 0.18 -5.47 -35.28
C ILE A 122 0.24 -4.43 -36.41
N VAL A 123 1.08 -4.63 -37.44
CA VAL A 123 1.17 -3.69 -38.58
C VAL A 123 -0.18 -3.55 -39.29
N SER A 124 -0.92 -4.64 -39.45
CA SER A 124 -2.28 -4.64 -40.04
C SER A 124 -3.30 -3.91 -39.17
N TYR A 125 -3.26 -4.10 -37.85
CA TYR A 125 -4.12 -3.40 -36.89
C TYR A 125 -3.84 -1.88 -36.87
N MET A 126 -2.56 -1.47 -36.87
CA MET A 126 -2.17 -0.06 -36.93
C MET A 126 -2.70 0.62 -38.19
N GLN A 127 -2.60 -0.05 -39.36
CA GLN A 127 -3.14 0.46 -40.62
C GLN A 127 -4.67 0.69 -40.55
N SER A 128 -5.40 -0.16 -39.83
CA SER A 128 -6.87 -0.10 -39.75
C SER A 128 -7.44 1.16 -39.06
N LYS A 129 -6.60 1.92 -38.34
CA LYS A 129 -7.03 3.07 -37.52
C LYS A 129 -6.87 4.43 -38.22
N VAL A 130 -6.20 4.51 -39.38
CA VAL A 130 -5.84 5.78 -40.05
C VAL A 130 -6.91 6.21 -41.08
N ALA A 131 -7.29 7.50 -41.09
CA ALA A 131 -8.28 8.07 -42.00
C ALA A 131 -7.87 9.49 -42.48
N PRO A 132 -8.28 9.93 -43.70
CA PRO A 132 -7.71 11.13 -44.34
C PRO A 132 -8.24 12.47 -43.79
N ALA A 133 -7.34 13.46 -43.70
CA ALA A 133 -7.58 14.77 -43.08
C ALA A 133 -7.78 15.94 -44.08
N ASN A 134 -8.10 17.14 -43.57
CA ASN A 134 -8.36 18.32 -44.38
C ASN A 134 -7.93 19.65 -43.69
N THR A 135 -6.86 20.28 -44.21
CA THR A 135 -6.47 21.73 -44.15
C THR A 135 -6.41 22.52 -42.82
N VAL A 136 -5.32 23.32 -42.61
CA VAL A 136 -5.29 24.82 -42.63
C VAL A 136 -3.90 25.45 -42.24
N THR A 137 -3.22 26.09 -43.22
CA THR A 137 -2.24 27.24 -43.22
C THR A 137 -0.94 27.34 -42.36
N GLU A 138 0.08 28.01 -42.92
CA GLU A 138 1.49 28.23 -42.46
C GLU A 138 1.87 29.72 -42.18
N THR A 139 3.13 30.04 -41.78
CA THR A 139 4.00 31.07 -42.44
C THR A 139 5.51 31.14 -41.99
N THR A 140 6.47 31.06 -42.96
CA THR A 140 7.82 31.74 -43.19
C THR A 140 8.69 32.39 -42.07
N ALA A 141 10.03 32.66 -42.14
CA ALA A 141 11.27 32.31 -42.93
C ALA A 141 12.45 33.28 -42.45
N THR A 142 13.77 33.35 -42.82
CA THR A 142 14.74 32.73 -43.78
C THR A 142 16.23 33.15 -43.47
N GLU A 143 17.25 32.45 -44.03
CA GLU A 143 18.68 32.86 -44.35
C GLU A 143 19.80 33.01 -43.25
N SER A 144 21.08 33.24 -43.66
CA SER A 144 22.33 32.70 -43.01
C SER A 144 23.63 33.56 -43.14
N VAL A 145 24.77 33.17 -42.49
CA VAL A 145 26.20 33.19 -42.97
C VAL A 145 27.30 32.93 -41.87
N ALA A 146 28.25 32.03 -42.17
CA ALA A 146 29.66 31.82 -41.69
C ALA A 146 30.05 31.60 -40.19
N THR A 147 31.04 30.70 -39.97
CA THR A 147 31.46 30.14 -38.66
C THR A 147 32.99 29.87 -38.56
N ILE A 148 33.44 29.34 -37.41
CA ILE A 148 34.77 28.72 -37.20
C ILE A 148 34.92 27.41 -38.01
N ASP A 149 36.17 26.99 -38.24
CA ASP A 149 36.56 25.87 -39.11
C ASP A 149 36.02 24.51 -38.62
N LEU A 150 35.21 23.89 -39.47
CA LEU A 150 34.42 22.70 -39.20
C LEU A 150 35.28 21.43 -39.18
N ASP A 151 36.25 21.35 -40.10
CA ASP A 151 37.08 20.17 -40.34
C ASP A 151 37.98 19.85 -39.13
N TYR A 152 38.44 20.89 -38.41
CA TYR A 152 39.29 20.71 -37.23
C TYR A 152 38.53 20.06 -36.06
N ILE A 153 37.36 20.58 -35.69
CA ILE A 153 36.53 20.03 -34.60
C ILE A 153 36.13 18.58 -34.92
N GLN A 154 35.72 18.32 -36.16
CA GLN A 154 35.42 16.98 -36.66
C GLN A 154 36.61 16.03 -36.53
N SER A 155 37.82 16.46 -36.92
CA SER A 155 39.01 15.61 -36.87
C SER A 155 39.39 15.18 -35.45
N VAL A 156 39.25 16.09 -34.47
CA VAL A 156 39.53 15.80 -33.05
C VAL A 156 38.47 14.85 -32.49
N MET A 157 37.18 15.12 -32.76
CA MET A 157 36.07 14.26 -32.30
C MET A 157 36.26 12.81 -32.78
N MET A 158 36.48 12.59 -34.08
CA MET A 158 36.65 11.25 -34.65
C MET A 158 37.87 10.51 -34.07
N THR A 159 38.95 11.23 -33.77
CA THR A 159 40.15 10.63 -33.16
C THR A 159 39.85 10.14 -31.74
N VAL A 160 39.24 10.97 -30.89
CA VAL A 160 38.93 10.63 -29.49
C VAL A 160 37.87 9.51 -29.41
N VAL A 161 36.85 9.53 -30.28
CA VAL A 161 35.84 8.47 -30.34
C VAL A 161 36.48 7.12 -30.69
N ALA A 162 37.37 7.07 -31.68
CA ALA A 162 38.09 5.85 -32.05
C ALA A 162 38.91 5.28 -30.88
N GLU A 163 39.67 6.13 -30.18
CA GLU A 163 40.46 5.72 -29.00
C GLU A 163 39.61 5.22 -27.82
N LYS A 164 38.41 5.77 -27.62
CA LYS A 164 37.51 5.43 -26.51
C LYS A 164 36.57 4.26 -26.78
N THR A 165 36.29 3.95 -28.04
CA THR A 165 35.37 2.86 -28.45
C THR A 165 36.10 1.63 -28.99
N GLY A 166 37.28 1.80 -29.59
CA GLY A 166 38.04 0.73 -30.25
C GLY A 166 37.68 0.48 -31.71
N TYR A 167 36.76 1.27 -32.29
CA TYR A 167 36.53 1.25 -33.75
C TYR A 167 37.66 2.02 -34.48
N PRO A 168 38.13 1.55 -35.66
CA PRO A 168 39.06 2.32 -36.48
C PRO A 168 38.44 3.65 -36.94
N THR A 169 39.21 4.74 -36.91
CA THR A 169 38.73 6.08 -37.32
C THR A 169 38.22 6.12 -38.77
N GLU A 170 38.78 5.26 -39.64
CA GLU A 170 38.36 5.07 -41.03
C GLU A 170 37.07 4.23 -41.20
N MET A 171 36.43 3.85 -40.10
CA MET A 171 35.08 3.25 -40.04
C MET A 171 34.08 4.12 -39.26
N LEU A 172 34.41 5.37 -38.93
CA LEU A 172 33.52 6.31 -38.24
C LEU A 172 32.98 7.37 -39.21
N GLU A 173 31.66 7.54 -39.25
CA GLU A 173 30.98 8.56 -40.05
C GLU A 173 30.16 9.52 -39.16
N LEU A 174 30.02 10.79 -39.55
CA LEU A 174 29.28 11.77 -38.74
C LEU A 174 27.79 11.43 -38.54
N ALA A 175 27.20 10.67 -39.47
CA ALA A 175 25.80 10.26 -39.39
C ALA A 175 25.56 9.10 -38.40
N MET A 176 26.61 8.49 -37.83
CA MET A 176 26.47 7.38 -36.89
C MET A 176 25.91 7.84 -35.55
N ASP A 177 24.95 7.07 -35.04
CA ASP A 177 24.37 7.23 -33.72
C ASP A 177 25.35 6.74 -32.64
N MET A 178 25.58 7.58 -31.64
CA MET A 178 26.53 7.32 -30.57
C MET A 178 26.13 6.11 -29.72
N GLU A 179 24.84 5.92 -29.45
CA GLU A 179 24.34 4.79 -28.65
C GLU A 179 24.07 3.56 -29.53
N ALA A 180 23.38 3.74 -30.68
CA ALA A 180 22.93 2.62 -31.50
C ALA A 180 24.03 2.02 -32.40
N ASP A 181 24.83 2.84 -33.09
CA ASP A 181 25.91 2.34 -33.97
C ASP A 181 27.23 2.11 -33.22
N LEU A 182 27.55 2.98 -32.25
CA LEU A 182 28.88 3.06 -31.62
C LEU A 182 28.94 2.59 -30.16
N GLY A 183 27.82 2.29 -29.50
CA GLY A 183 27.80 1.76 -28.13
C GLY A 183 28.40 2.70 -27.06
N ILE A 184 28.34 4.01 -27.31
CA ILE A 184 28.79 5.10 -26.43
C ILE A 184 27.66 5.43 -25.47
N ASP A 185 27.63 4.72 -24.34
CA ASP A 185 26.76 5.03 -23.22
C ASP A 185 26.97 6.47 -22.67
N SER A 186 26.00 6.92 -21.86
CA SER A 186 25.99 8.27 -21.28
C SER A 186 27.16 8.59 -20.35
N ILE A 187 27.94 7.60 -19.90
CA ILE A 187 29.17 7.82 -19.11
C ILE A 187 30.36 8.01 -20.07
N LYS A 188 30.53 7.14 -21.06
CA LYS A 188 31.56 7.28 -22.10
C LYS A 188 31.41 8.57 -22.91
N ARG A 189 30.17 9.02 -23.17
CA ARG A 189 29.91 10.30 -23.88
C ARG A 189 30.57 11.48 -23.15
N VAL A 190 30.49 11.51 -21.81
CA VAL A 190 31.12 12.57 -20.99
C VAL A 190 32.66 12.45 -21.02
N GLU A 191 33.23 11.24 -20.95
CA GLU A 191 34.68 11.06 -21.07
C GLU A 191 35.24 11.49 -22.44
N ILE A 192 34.52 11.21 -23.53
CA ILE A 192 34.90 11.62 -24.89
C ILE A 192 34.88 13.15 -25.00
N LEU A 193 33.80 13.79 -24.54
CA LEU A 193 33.66 15.25 -24.62
C LEU A 193 34.71 16.00 -23.79
N GLY A 194 35.05 15.50 -22.60
CA GLY A 194 36.12 16.07 -21.78
C GLY A 194 37.48 16.03 -22.47
N ALA A 195 37.84 14.90 -23.10
CA ALA A 195 39.10 14.77 -23.85
C ALA A 195 39.15 15.65 -25.12
N VAL A 196 38.00 15.89 -25.77
CA VAL A 196 37.92 16.85 -26.89
C VAL A 196 38.08 18.29 -26.38
N GLN A 197 37.49 18.65 -25.23
CA GLN A 197 37.67 19.97 -24.61
C GLN A 197 39.11 20.23 -24.14
N GLU A 198 39.80 19.23 -23.56
CA GLU A 198 41.24 19.35 -23.24
C GLU A 198 42.11 19.58 -24.50
N THR A 199 41.62 19.16 -25.67
CA THR A 199 42.32 19.29 -26.97
C THR A 199 41.99 20.60 -27.70
N ILE A 200 40.85 21.26 -27.42
CA ILE A 200 40.40 22.49 -28.08
C ILE A 200 40.12 23.58 -27.01
N PRO A 201 41.14 24.37 -26.60
CA PRO A 201 41.06 25.22 -25.40
C PRO A 201 40.08 26.40 -25.46
N ASP A 202 39.68 26.84 -26.66
CA ASP A 202 38.77 27.96 -26.86
C ASP A 202 37.28 27.53 -26.95
N LEU A 203 36.98 26.26 -26.68
CA LEU A 203 35.62 25.72 -26.72
C LEU A 203 34.84 26.07 -25.43
N PRO A 204 33.62 26.65 -25.51
CA PRO A 204 32.82 26.92 -24.32
C PRO A 204 32.35 25.66 -23.59
N GLU A 205 32.10 25.80 -22.28
CA GLU A 205 31.58 24.75 -21.40
C GLU A 205 30.17 24.32 -21.84
N LEU A 206 29.92 23.01 -21.90
CA LEU A 206 28.71 22.42 -22.50
C LEU A 206 27.77 21.86 -21.43
N ASN A 207 26.48 22.20 -21.53
CA ASN A 207 25.43 21.73 -20.62
C ASN A 207 25.08 20.25 -20.89
N PRO A 208 25.09 19.35 -19.88
CA PRO A 208 24.79 17.93 -20.08
C PRO A 208 23.37 17.61 -20.56
N GLU A 209 22.37 18.42 -20.20
CA GLU A 209 20.97 18.17 -20.58
C GLU A 209 20.77 18.37 -22.09
N ASP A 210 21.26 19.48 -22.64
CA ASP A 210 21.25 19.77 -24.09
C ASP A 210 22.04 18.71 -24.92
N LEU A 211 22.94 17.96 -24.29
CA LEU A 211 23.76 16.90 -24.91
C LEU A 211 23.13 15.50 -24.82
N ALA A 212 22.06 15.34 -24.04
CA ALA A 212 21.31 14.08 -23.94
C ALA A 212 20.35 13.89 -25.13
N GLU A 213 19.86 14.99 -25.71
CA GLU A 213 18.95 14.97 -26.86
C GLU A 213 19.66 14.71 -28.21
N LEU A 214 20.97 14.99 -28.29
CA LEU A 214 21.79 14.77 -29.49
C LEU A 214 22.21 13.30 -29.60
N ARG A 215 22.00 12.68 -30.76
CA ARG A 215 22.20 11.24 -30.96
C ARG A 215 23.41 10.91 -31.82
N THR A 216 23.72 11.70 -32.83
CA THR A 216 24.81 11.45 -33.78
C THR A 216 26.08 12.25 -33.48
N LEU A 217 27.22 11.77 -33.97
CA LEU A 217 28.48 12.52 -33.92
C LEU A 217 28.40 13.88 -34.65
N GLY A 218 27.63 13.93 -35.75
CA GLY A 218 27.36 15.13 -36.53
C GLY A 218 26.55 16.18 -35.78
N GLU A 219 25.56 15.75 -34.99
CA GLU A 219 24.77 16.65 -34.14
C GLU A 219 25.61 17.26 -33.03
N ILE A 220 26.48 16.48 -32.35
CA ILE A 220 27.41 17.03 -31.36
C ILE A 220 28.37 18.02 -32.02
N VAL A 221 28.99 17.68 -33.15
CA VAL A 221 29.94 18.58 -33.85
C VAL A 221 29.25 19.88 -34.29
N SER A 222 28.00 19.80 -34.74
CA SER A 222 27.18 20.98 -35.11
C SER A 222 26.74 21.80 -33.89
N TYR A 223 26.39 21.15 -32.78
CA TYR A 223 26.02 21.80 -31.53
C TYR A 223 27.22 22.54 -30.92
N MET A 224 28.40 21.93 -30.91
CA MET A 224 29.65 22.58 -30.47
C MET A 224 29.92 23.86 -31.27
N GLN A 225 29.74 23.84 -32.59
CA GLN A 225 29.85 25.03 -33.45
C GLN A 225 28.80 26.10 -33.10
N SER A 226 27.55 25.70 -32.83
CA SER A 226 26.45 26.64 -32.50
C SER A 226 26.71 27.51 -31.27
N LYS A 227 27.63 27.09 -30.39
CA LYS A 227 28.00 27.81 -29.16
C LYS A 227 29.20 28.75 -29.36
N VAL A 228 29.97 28.65 -30.45
CA VAL A 228 31.18 29.48 -30.65
C VAL A 228 30.85 30.74 -31.44
N SER A 229 30.90 31.90 -30.77
CA SER A 229 30.62 33.20 -31.39
C SER A 229 31.84 33.80 -32.10
N PRO A 230 31.67 34.51 -33.24
CA PRO A 230 32.77 35.18 -33.91
C PRO A 230 33.26 36.42 -33.12
N THR A 231 34.56 36.49 -32.86
CA THR A 231 35.22 37.63 -32.19
C THR A 231 36.03 38.48 -33.18
N GLU A 232 36.12 39.79 -32.92
CA GLU A 232 36.93 40.71 -33.72
C GLU A 232 38.44 40.46 -33.56
N PRO A 233 39.26 40.75 -34.59
CA PRO A 233 40.70 40.51 -34.57
C PRO A 233 41.41 41.41 -33.55
N THR A 234 42.15 40.81 -32.62
CA THR A 234 43.01 41.52 -31.65
C THR A 234 44.50 41.33 -31.96
N ASP A 235 45.29 42.37 -31.73
CA ASP A 235 46.70 42.49 -32.16
C ASP A 235 47.64 41.55 -31.35
N PRO A 236 48.50 40.74 -32.01
CA PRO A 236 49.41 39.81 -31.32
C PRO A 236 50.56 40.51 -30.56
N LYS A 237 50.27 41.08 -29.37
CA LYS A 237 51.32 41.64 -28.47
C LYS A 237 51.07 41.75 -26.95
N GLY A 238 50.28 40.87 -26.35
CA GLY A 238 50.30 40.58 -24.88
C GLY A 238 49.99 41.79 -23.96
N PRO A 239 50.48 41.86 -22.70
CA PRO A 239 51.10 40.81 -21.87
C PRO A 239 50.18 40.32 -20.73
N GLY A 240 50.33 39.06 -20.29
CA GLY A 240 49.43 38.44 -19.31
C GLY A 240 49.71 38.74 -17.83
N THR A 241 48.86 38.24 -16.94
CA THR A 241 49.08 38.16 -15.48
C THR A 241 48.39 36.90 -14.93
N LYS A 242 48.97 36.28 -13.89
CA LYS A 242 48.53 34.98 -13.34
C LYS A 242 47.46 35.14 -12.27
N VAL A 243 46.50 34.21 -12.24
CA VAL A 243 45.79 33.76 -11.04
C VAL A 243 46.00 32.24 -10.94
N GLY A 244 46.13 31.70 -9.72
CA GLY A 244 46.68 30.36 -9.49
C GLY A 244 45.65 29.23 -9.37
N LEU A 245 46.02 28.06 -9.90
CA LEU A 245 45.36 26.78 -9.64
C LEU A 245 45.40 26.43 -8.14
N PRO A 246 44.28 25.98 -7.54
CA PRO A 246 44.33 25.07 -6.40
C PRO A 246 45.04 23.78 -6.83
N VAL A 247 46.03 23.33 -6.06
CA VAL A 247 46.77 22.09 -6.36
C VAL A 247 45.91 20.88 -6.00
N ALA A 248 45.90 19.85 -6.85
CA ALA A 248 45.27 18.58 -6.54
C ALA A 248 45.94 17.92 -5.32
N GLU A 249 45.28 17.97 -4.16
CA GLU A 249 45.62 17.08 -3.05
C GLU A 249 45.16 15.65 -3.38
N LYS A 250 46.00 14.68 -3.01
CA LYS A 250 45.74 13.28 -3.27
C LYS A 250 44.49 12.83 -2.52
N ALA A 251 43.68 11.99 -3.15
CA ALA A 251 42.62 11.27 -2.48
C ALA A 251 43.21 10.42 -1.33
N SER A 252 43.12 10.94 -0.11
CA SER A 252 43.24 10.14 1.11
C SER A 252 41.93 9.39 1.29
N GLU A 253 41.99 8.15 1.76
CA GLU A 253 40.81 7.31 1.97
C GLU A 253 39.89 7.94 3.03
N VAL A 254 38.85 8.66 2.57
CA VAL A 254 37.75 9.06 3.43
C VAL A 254 36.88 7.83 3.63
N SER A 255 36.96 7.23 4.82
CA SER A 255 36.08 6.13 5.20
C SER A 255 34.63 6.61 5.17
N ALA A 256 33.88 6.25 4.12
CA ALA A 256 32.46 6.53 4.04
C ALA A 256 31.76 5.95 5.27
N SER A 257 31.11 6.82 6.06
CA SER A 257 30.41 6.40 7.27
C SER A 257 29.29 5.43 6.90
N PHE A 258 29.38 4.18 7.35
CA PHE A 258 28.39 3.15 7.05
C PHE A 258 27.00 3.61 7.48
N GLN A 259 26.11 3.81 6.51
CA GLN A 259 24.71 4.13 6.74
C GLN A 259 23.89 2.85 6.64
N GLY A 260 23.25 2.46 7.74
CA GLY A 260 22.38 1.30 7.80
C GLY A 260 21.11 1.49 6.98
N ALA A 261 20.57 0.38 6.46
CA ALA A 261 19.25 0.35 5.85
C ALA A 261 18.16 0.51 6.94
N PRO A 262 17.09 1.31 6.72
CA PRO A 262 16.03 1.46 7.71
C PRO A 262 15.31 0.13 7.98
N SER A 263 14.79 -0.02 9.20
CA SER A 263 14.12 -1.24 9.65
C SER A 263 12.92 -0.95 10.56
N ALA A 264 11.97 -1.89 10.62
CA ALA A 264 10.87 -1.90 11.58
C ALA A 264 10.53 -3.32 12.03
N THR A 265 10.13 -3.49 13.29
CA THR A 265 9.46 -4.73 13.74
C THR A 265 7.96 -4.59 13.51
N VAL A 266 7.27 -5.68 13.21
CA VAL A 266 5.80 -5.69 13.21
C VAL A 266 5.29 -5.73 14.65
N GLU A 267 4.25 -4.94 14.95
CA GLU A 267 3.49 -5.00 16.20
C GLU A 267 1.97 -5.01 15.96
N LEU A 268 1.22 -5.43 16.98
CA LEU A 268 -0.24 -5.46 16.98
C LEU A 268 -0.77 -4.16 17.62
N THR A 269 -1.72 -3.48 16.96
CA THR A 269 -2.24 -2.16 17.35
C THR A 269 -3.77 -2.20 17.48
N ALA A 270 -4.33 -1.51 18.48
CA ALA A 270 -5.78 -1.44 18.68
C ALA A 270 -6.45 -0.43 17.73
N LEU A 271 -7.62 -0.80 17.21
CA LEU A 271 -8.47 0.03 16.35
C LEU A 271 -9.67 0.59 17.12
N SER A 272 -10.24 1.68 16.60
CA SER A 272 -11.53 2.20 17.05
C SER A 272 -12.71 1.28 16.67
N SER A 273 -13.83 1.46 17.36
CA SER A 273 -15.12 0.85 17.04
C SER A 273 -15.56 1.15 15.60
N ILE A 274 -16.16 0.17 14.93
CA ILE A 274 -16.71 0.29 13.58
C ILE A 274 -17.76 1.41 13.51
N ASN A 275 -17.63 2.31 12.53
CA ASN A 275 -18.64 3.31 12.18
C ASN A 275 -19.35 2.86 10.90
N LYS A 276 -20.63 2.49 10.98
CA LYS A 276 -21.31 1.75 9.89
C LYS A 276 -22.01 2.68 8.91
N ILE A 277 -21.74 2.57 7.62
CA ILE A 277 -22.51 3.24 6.56
C ILE A 277 -23.94 2.70 6.49
N VAL A 278 -24.88 3.57 6.11
CA VAL A 278 -26.21 3.14 5.64
C VAL A 278 -26.19 3.07 4.11
N GLN A 279 -26.59 1.92 3.55
CA GLN A 279 -26.75 1.69 2.11
C GLN A 279 -28.12 1.08 1.82
N ASP A 280 -28.84 1.63 0.84
CA ASP A 280 -30.12 1.07 0.38
C ASP A 280 -29.88 0.00 -0.67
N VAL A 281 -29.99 -1.25 -0.26
CA VAL A 281 -29.80 -2.43 -1.11
C VAL A 281 -31.11 -2.97 -1.70
N THR A 282 -32.22 -2.21 -1.59
CA THR A 282 -33.57 -2.65 -1.96
C THR A 282 -34.07 -2.14 -3.32
N GLY A 283 -33.35 -1.19 -3.93
CA GLY A 283 -33.67 -0.64 -5.25
C GLY A 283 -33.50 -1.64 -6.41
N ASN A 284 -34.31 -1.48 -7.47
CA ASN A 284 -34.21 -2.14 -8.79
C ASN A 284 -33.64 -3.58 -8.79
N GLY A 285 -34.34 -4.50 -8.12
CA GLY A 285 -34.02 -5.94 -8.07
C GLY A 285 -33.25 -6.40 -6.82
N GLY A 286 -32.64 -5.46 -6.10
CA GLY A 286 -31.82 -5.71 -4.92
C GLY A 286 -30.36 -6.00 -5.26
N ALA A 287 -29.45 -5.62 -4.35
CA ALA A 287 -28.00 -5.81 -4.53
C ALA A 287 -27.59 -7.28 -4.46
N ASN A 288 -26.52 -7.65 -5.20
CA ASN A 288 -26.10 -9.04 -5.36
C ASN A 288 -24.82 -9.34 -4.56
N ALA A 289 -24.90 -10.32 -3.65
CA ALA A 289 -23.76 -10.81 -2.87
C ALA A 289 -23.43 -12.27 -3.20
N LEU A 290 -22.14 -12.56 -3.42
CA LEU A 290 -21.59 -13.91 -3.47
C LEU A 290 -20.90 -14.22 -2.13
N VAL A 291 -21.27 -15.35 -1.50
CA VAL A 291 -20.70 -15.78 -0.21
C VAL A 291 -20.10 -17.19 -0.35
N VAL A 292 -18.90 -17.43 0.17
CA VAL A 292 -18.30 -18.79 0.20
C VAL A 292 -18.52 -19.44 1.56
N ASP A 293 -18.95 -20.70 1.60
CA ASP A 293 -19.21 -21.44 2.84
C ASP A 293 -17.92 -22.00 3.47
N ASP A 294 -17.68 -21.64 4.74
CA ASP A 294 -16.56 -22.15 5.54
C ASP A 294 -16.87 -23.45 6.29
N GLY A 295 -18.11 -23.97 6.18
CA GLY A 295 -18.57 -25.17 6.87
C GLY A 295 -18.84 -24.97 8.36
N THR A 296 -18.58 -23.79 8.92
CA THR A 296 -18.94 -23.45 10.31
C THR A 296 -20.41 -23.02 10.43
N GLY A 297 -21.04 -22.68 9.31
CA GLY A 297 -22.37 -22.09 9.24
C GLY A 297 -22.36 -20.57 9.52
N ALA A 298 -21.19 -19.94 9.60
CA ALA A 298 -21.08 -18.48 9.62
C ALA A 298 -21.59 -17.87 8.31
N ALA A 299 -21.25 -18.46 7.16
CA ALA A 299 -21.82 -18.09 5.86
C ALA A 299 -23.36 -18.18 5.87
N VAL A 300 -23.93 -19.29 6.36
CA VAL A 300 -25.38 -19.48 6.49
C VAL A 300 -26.05 -18.37 7.33
N ALA A 301 -25.44 -18.00 8.46
CA ALA A 301 -25.94 -16.93 9.32
C ALA A 301 -25.79 -15.54 8.67
N LEU A 302 -24.72 -15.32 7.90
CA LEU A 302 -24.47 -14.09 7.17
C LEU A 302 -25.47 -13.90 6.02
N SER A 303 -25.67 -14.92 5.17
CA SER A 303 -26.67 -14.88 4.10
C SER A 303 -28.07 -14.57 4.64
N ALA A 304 -28.43 -15.09 5.81
CA ALA A 304 -29.70 -14.76 6.46
C ALA A 304 -29.78 -13.31 6.97
N LYS A 305 -28.66 -12.70 7.42
CA LYS A 305 -28.58 -11.28 7.80
C LYS A 305 -28.67 -10.36 6.57
N LEU A 306 -27.99 -10.72 5.48
CA LEU A 306 -28.00 -10.00 4.20
C LEU A 306 -29.39 -10.04 3.52
N ILE A 307 -30.02 -11.21 3.42
CA ILE A 307 -31.39 -11.33 2.86
C ILE A 307 -32.40 -10.50 3.66
N LYS A 308 -32.24 -10.40 4.99
CA LYS A 308 -33.10 -9.54 5.82
C LYS A 308 -32.93 -8.03 5.53
N GLN A 309 -31.79 -7.62 4.98
CA GLN A 309 -31.54 -6.22 4.56
C GLN A 309 -32.03 -5.94 3.13
N GLY A 310 -32.22 -6.97 2.29
CA GLY A 310 -32.70 -6.85 0.90
C GLY A 310 -31.77 -7.44 -0.16
N TRP A 311 -30.61 -7.97 0.22
CA TRP A 311 -29.66 -8.60 -0.71
C TRP A 311 -30.20 -9.88 -1.35
N GLN A 312 -29.93 -10.07 -2.64
CA GLN A 312 -29.89 -11.40 -3.25
C GLN A 312 -28.55 -12.06 -2.90
N VAL A 313 -28.57 -13.37 -2.59
CA VAL A 313 -27.37 -14.08 -2.14
C VAL A 313 -27.17 -15.39 -2.90
N THR A 314 -26.05 -15.49 -3.62
CA THR A 314 -25.51 -16.76 -4.13
C THR A 314 -24.46 -17.27 -3.16
N ALA A 315 -24.54 -18.56 -2.79
CA ALA A 315 -23.60 -19.21 -1.89
C ALA A 315 -22.82 -20.30 -2.62
N LEU A 316 -21.49 -20.18 -2.69
CA LEU A 316 -20.60 -21.23 -3.18
C LEU A 316 -20.21 -22.16 -2.03
N LYS A 317 -20.37 -23.46 -2.25
CA LYS A 317 -20.04 -24.52 -1.28
C LYS A 317 -18.95 -25.43 -1.89
N PRO A 318 -17.67 -25.30 -1.50
CA PRO A 318 -16.62 -26.13 -2.06
C PRO A 318 -16.61 -27.55 -1.47
N ASN A 319 -16.48 -28.56 -2.31
CA ASN A 319 -16.59 -29.97 -1.90
C ASN A 319 -15.36 -30.51 -1.11
N TRP A 320 -14.28 -29.72 -1.01
CA TRP A 320 -13.16 -29.92 -0.09
C TRP A 320 -13.45 -29.43 1.34
N VAL A 321 -14.48 -28.60 1.54
CA VAL A 321 -14.83 -28.07 2.88
C VAL A 321 -15.61 -29.10 3.70
N VAL A 322 -15.11 -29.39 4.90
CA VAL A 322 -15.77 -30.27 5.87
C VAL A 322 -16.67 -29.46 6.79
N SER A 323 -17.99 -29.58 6.61
CA SER A 323 -18.94 -28.88 7.50
C SER A 323 -18.90 -29.43 8.92
N SER A 324 -18.66 -28.55 9.89
CA SER A 324 -18.81 -28.81 11.33
C SER A 324 -20.17 -28.38 11.87
N SER A 325 -21.10 -27.95 11.00
CA SER A 325 -22.33 -27.25 11.37
C SER A 325 -23.60 -27.99 10.94
N LYS A 326 -24.67 -27.79 11.71
CA LYS A 326 -26.02 -28.27 11.39
C LYS A 326 -26.92 -27.15 10.84
N LYS A 327 -26.40 -25.94 10.66
CA LYS A 327 -27.12 -24.85 9.97
C LYS A 327 -27.15 -25.15 8.46
N ALA A 328 -28.24 -24.80 7.81
CA ALA A 328 -28.41 -24.93 6.37
C ALA A 328 -28.94 -23.61 5.79
N PHE A 329 -28.53 -23.27 4.57
CA PHE A 329 -29.01 -22.10 3.83
C PHE A 329 -30.53 -22.15 3.65
N THR A 330 -31.17 -20.98 3.59
CA THR A 330 -32.62 -20.88 3.33
C THR A 330 -32.91 -21.08 1.84
N LYS A 331 -34.17 -21.37 1.49
CA LYS A 331 -34.60 -21.48 0.08
C LYS A 331 -34.51 -20.17 -0.73
N ALA A 332 -34.15 -19.05 -0.11
CA ALA A 332 -33.90 -17.77 -0.77
C ALA A 332 -32.42 -17.53 -1.10
N VAL A 333 -31.53 -18.47 -0.75
CA VAL A 333 -30.12 -18.46 -1.16
C VAL A 333 -29.96 -19.38 -2.37
N ASN A 334 -29.31 -18.89 -3.42
CA ASN A 334 -28.89 -19.72 -4.56
C ASN A 334 -27.62 -20.48 -4.20
N VAL A 335 -27.73 -21.77 -3.81
CA VAL A 335 -26.57 -22.57 -3.34
C VAL A 335 -26.01 -23.39 -4.49
N ILE A 336 -24.72 -23.21 -4.79
CA ILE A 336 -23.99 -23.93 -5.85
C ILE A 336 -22.84 -24.72 -5.21
N GLU A 337 -22.77 -26.01 -5.49
CA GLU A 337 -21.64 -26.86 -5.06
C GLU A 337 -20.54 -26.86 -6.12
N ILE A 338 -19.30 -26.63 -5.69
CA ILE A 338 -18.14 -26.43 -6.58
C ILE A 338 -16.98 -27.38 -6.24
N GLY A 339 -16.12 -27.61 -7.24
CA GLY A 339 -14.94 -28.46 -7.18
C GLY A 339 -15.09 -29.78 -7.93
N THR A 340 -13.96 -30.33 -8.36
CA THR A 340 -13.86 -31.58 -9.12
C THR A 340 -14.18 -32.81 -8.25
N SER A 341 -14.30 -33.99 -8.88
CA SER A 341 -14.36 -35.28 -8.16
C SER A 341 -13.14 -35.58 -7.29
N GLU A 342 -11.99 -34.95 -7.59
CA GLU A 342 -10.74 -35.07 -6.83
C GLU A 342 -10.61 -34.02 -5.72
N LYS A 343 -11.66 -33.18 -5.55
CA LYS A 343 -11.75 -32.08 -4.58
C LYS A 343 -10.77 -30.93 -4.81
N THR A 344 -10.44 -30.69 -6.07
CA THR A 344 -9.70 -29.51 -6.54
C THR A 344 -10.63 -28.43 -7.08
N LEU A 345 -10.13 -27.19 -7.14
CA LEU A 345 -10.76 -26.07 -7.81
C LEU A 345 -10.79 -26.29 -9.33
N ASP A 346 -11.86 -25.83 -9.96
CA ASP A 346 -12.02 -25.72 -11.41
C ASP A 346 -12.27 -24.24 -11.75
N GLU A 347 -11.31 -23.57 -12.38
CA GLU A 347 -11.43 -22.15 -12.76
C GLU A 347 -12.52 -21.93 -13.81
N ALA A 348 -12.72 -22.88 -14.73
CA ALA A 348 -13.78 -22.79 -15.75
C ALA A 348 -15.17 -22.90 -15.09
N GLN A 349 -15.33 -23.77 -14.09
CA GLN A 349 -16.57 -23.83 -13.30
C GLN A 349 -16.86 -22.50 -12.60
N ILE A 350 -15.87 -21.85 -12.00
CA ILE A 350 -16.08 -20.53 -11.36
C ILE A 350 -16.41 -19.46 -12.41
N LYS A 351 -15.72 -19.46 -13.55
CA LYS A 351 -15.99 -18.52 -14.64
C LYS A 351 -17.43 -18.64 -15.15
N ASP A 352 -17.90 -19.85 -15.43
CA ASP A 352 -19.26 -20.11 -15.88
C ASP A 352 -20.31 -19.68 -14.83
N ILE A 353 -20.02 -19.86 -13.52
CA ILE A 353 -20.90 -19.39 -12.44
C ILE A 353 -20.99 -17.85 -12.42
N ILE A 354 -19.86 -17.15 -12.57
CA ILE A 354 -19.85 -15.68 -12.56
C ILE A 354 -20.49 -15.11 -13.82
N ASP A 355 -20.17 -15.63 -15.01
CA ASP A 355 -20.70 -15.13 -16.28
C ASP A 355 -22.21 -15.41 -16.48
N ASN A 356 -22.78 -16.38 -15.76
CA ASN A 356 -24.23 -16.63 -15.71
C ASN A 356 -24.93 -16.03 -14.47
N SER A 357 -24.21 -15.30 -13.62
CA SER A 357 -24.81 -14.56 -12.48
C SER A 357 -25.22 -13.15 -12.89
N GLU A 358 -26.13 -12.51 -12.13
CA GLU A 358 -26.24 -11.05 -12.19
C GLU A 358 -24.93 -10.39 -11.71
N GLN A 359 -24.65 -9.18 -12.20
CA GLN A 359 -23.54 -8.34 -11.74
C GLN A 359 -23.49 -8.30 -10.22
N LEU A 360 -22.33 -8.68 -9.66
CA LEU A 360 -22.09 -8.70 -8.22
C LEU A 360 -21.76 -7.31 -7.70
N ASP A 361 -22.33 -6.95 -6.55
CA ASP A 361 -21.94 -5.76 -5.78
C ASP A 361 -21.00 -6.12 -4.62
N ALA A 362 -21.06 -7.37 -4.11
CA ALA A 362 -20.18 -7.84 -3.04
C ALA A 362 -19.73 -9.31 -3.23
N VAL A 363 -18.47 -9.57 -2.89
CA VAL A 363 -17.89 -10.91 -2.70
C VAL A 363 -17.44 -11.05 -1.25
N ILE A 364 -17.86 -12.12 -0.57
CA ILE A 364 -17.52 -12.40 0.82
C ILE A 364 -16.98 -13.84 0.91
N TYR A 365 -15.66 -13.98 0.89
CA TYR A 365 -14.98 -15.27 1.00
C TYR A 365 -14.71 -15.61 2.48
N LEU A 366 -15.21 -16.75 2.97
CA LEU A 366 -14.88 -17.26 4.29
C LEU A 366 -13.97 -18.49 4.16
N GLN A 367 -12.76 -18.43 4.73
CA GLN A 367 -11.83 -19.56 4.74
C GLN A 367 -12.36 -20.71 5.61
N SER A 368 -12.36 -21.93 5.05
CA SER A 368 -12.72 -23.13 5.80
C SER A 368 -11.79 -23.34 6.99
N LYS A 369 -12.35 -23.59 8.17
CA LYS A 369 -11.56 -23.95 9.36
C LYS A 369 -10.85 -25.29 9.13
N GLN A 370 -9.52 -25.26 9.11
CA GLN A 370 -8.69 -26.47 9.24
C GLN A 370 -8.04 -26.53 10.64
N THR A 371 -7.33 -27.62 10.93
CA THR A 371 -6.54 -27.75 12.16
C THR A 371 -5.31 -28.60 11.87
N VAL A 372 -4.13 -28.04 12.14
CA VAL A 372 -2.81 -28.67 11.98
C VAL A 372 -2.10 -28.75 13.33
N ASP A 373 -1.05 -29.57 13.41
CA ASP A 373 -0.24 -29.73 14.64
C ASP A 373 1.25 -29.37 14.47
N ALA A 374 1.70 -29.13 13.23
CA ALA A 374 3.08 -28.78 12.89
C ALA A 374 3.14 -27.64 11.84
N ILE A 375 4.31 -27.46 11.21
CA ILE A 375 4.48 -26.57 10.05
C ILE A 375 3.98 -27.30 8.80
N GLU A 376 2.67 -27.18 8.57
CA GLU A 376 1.94 -27.88 7.51
C GLU A 376 1.07 -26.91 6.70
N TYR A 377 0.94 -27.19 5.40
CA TYR A 377 0.11 -26.42 4.46
C TYR A 377 -0.93 -27.36 3.83
N PRO A 378 -2.14 -27.50 4.43
CA PRO A 378 -3.11 -28.48 3.95
C PRO A 378 -3.63 -28.17 2.54
N GLU A 379 -3.67 -29.17 1.67
CA GLU A 379 -4.10 -28.98 0.27
C GLU A 379 -5.53 -28.39 0.17
N ALA A 380 -6.46 -28.83 1.01
CA ALA A 380 -7.81 -28.25 1.07
C ALA A 380 -7.82 -26.75 1.45
N ALA A 381 -6.82 -26.26 2.18
CA ALA A 381 -6.66 -24.84 2.47
C ALA A 381 -6.03 -24.08 1.29
N LYS A 382 -5.15 -24.73 0.51
CA LYS A 382 -4.59 -24.21 -0.75
C LYS A 382 -5.67 -24.07 -1.83
N GLN A 383 -6.54 -25.07 -1.98
CA GLN A 383 -7.70 -25.00 -2.89
C GLN A 383 -8.67 -23.87 -2.51
N GLY A 384 -8.86 -23.59 -1.21
CA GLY A 384 -9.58 -22.41 -0.74
C GLY A 384 -8.90 -21.08 -1.09
N LEU A 385 -7.59 -20.97 -0.83
CA LEU A 385 -6.77 -19.81 -1.20
C LEU A 385 -6.81 -19.53 -2.72
N MET A 386 -6.72 -20.57 -3.55
CA MET A 386 -6.88 -20.48 -5.01
C MET A 386 -8.30 -20.05 -5.41
N LEU A 387 -9.34 -20.48 -4.70
CA LEU A 387 -10.71 -20.02 -4.95
C LEU A 387 -10.86 -18.53 -4.64
N ALA A 388 -10.27 -18.03 -3.57
CA ALA A 388 -10.26 -16.59 -3.26
C ALA A 388 -9.52 -15.77 -4.34
N PHE A 389 -8.39 -16.29 -4.84
CA PHE A 389 -7.62 -15.70 -5.95
C PHE A 389 -8.43 -15.66 -7.26
N VAL A 390 -9.06 -16.77 -7.64
CA VAL A 390 -9.92 -16.85 -8.85
C VAL A 390 -11.16 -15.98 -8.72
N LEU A 391 -11.76 -15.87 -7.53
CA LEU A 391 -12.88 -14.94 -7.29
C LEU A 391 -12.43 -13.47 -7.39
N ALA A 392 -11.23 -13.12 -6.94
CA ALA A 392 -10.68 -11.78 -7.18
C ALA A 392 -10.52 -11.51 -8.68
N LYS A 393 -9.86 -12.43 -9.41
CA LYS A 393 -9.64 -12.36 -10.86
C LYS A 393 -10.94 -12.23 -11.67
N LEU A 394 -11.99 -12.98 -11.34
CA LEU A 394 -13.17 -13.13 -12.20
C LEU A 394 -14.43 -12.35 -11.77
N SER A 395 -14.57 -11.95 -10.49
CA SER A 395 -15.87 -11.51 -9.94
C SER A 395 -16.47 -10.23 -10.53
N LYS A 396 -15.70 -9.43 -11.28
CA LYS A 396 -16.15 -8.16 -11.89
C LYS A 396 -16.75 -7.15 -10.89
N VAL A 397 -16.43 -7.27 -9.59
CA VAL A 397 -17.06 -6.47 -8.51
C VAL A 397 -16.77 -4.95 -8.62
N LYS A 398 -15.74 -4.56 -9.38
CA LYS A 398 -15.44 -3.17 -9.78
C LYS A 398 -16.61 -2.50 -10.52
N ALA A 399 -17.49 -3.28 -11.16
CA ALA A 399 -18.68 -2.81 -11.87
C ALA A 399 -19.97 -2.85 -11.02
N ALA A 400 -19.87 -2.86 -9.70
CA ALA A 400 -21.01 -2.73 -8.79
C ALA A 400 -21.77 -1.41 -9.03
N THR A 401 -23.10 -1.43 -8.88
CA THR A 401 -23.94 -0.24 -9.11
C THR A 401 -25.15 -0.14 -8.19
N LYS A 402 -25.50 -1.22 -7.46
CA LYS A 402 -26.64 -1.27 -6.53
C LYS A 402 -26.22 -1.08 -5.07
N ALA A 403 -24.97 -1.43 -4.72
CA ALA A 403 -24.39 -1.26 -3.39
C ALA A 403 -22.90 -0.91 -3.47
N ARG A 404 -22.22 -0.71 -2.32
CA ARG A 404 -20.77 -0.50 -2.29
C ARG A 404 -20.03 -1.73 -2.82
N ALA A 405 -19.30 -1.57 -3.92
CA ALA A 405 -18.34 -2.56 -4.44
C ALA A 405 -17.46 -3.09 -3.29
N SER A 406 -17.57 -4.38 -2.97
CA SER A 406 -16.93 -4.94 -1.78
C SER A 406 -16.28 -6.30 -2.03
N PHE A 407 -15.03 -6.47 -1.61
CA PHE A 407 -14.33 -7.75 -1.59
C PHE A 407 -13.80 -8.02 -0.17
N VAL A 408 -14.53 -8.84 0.57
CA VAL A 408 -14.27 -9.13 1.99
C VAL A 408 -13.80 -10.58 2.14
N VAL A 409 -12.69 -10.77 2.86
CA VAL A 409 -12.13 -12.09 3.18
C VAL A 409 -12.17 -12.32 4.69
N VAL A 410 -12.49 -13.53 5.12
CA VAL A 410 -12.57 -13.91 6.54
C VAL A 410 -11.62 -15.07 6.83
N THR A 411 -10.75 -14.91 7.84
CA THR A 411 -9.81 -15.95 8.29
C THR A 411 -10.08 -16.41 9.72
N ARG A 412 -9.45 -17.52 10.10
CA ARG A 412 -9.66 -18.30 11.32
C ARG A 412 -8.36 -18.50 12.11
N GLN A 413 -7.50 -17.48 12.12
CA GLN A 413 -6.16 -17.46 12.75
C GLN A 413 -6.19 -17.10 14.23
N GLY A 414 -7.36 -16.84 14.81
CA GLY A 414 -7.56 -16.69 16.25
C GLY A 414 -8.12 -15.33 16.70
N GLY A 415 -8.12 -14.33 15.82
CA GLY A 415 -8.39 -12.93 16.18
C GLY A 415 -7.11 -12.13 16.44
N ALA A 416 -5.99 -12.54 15.85
CA ALA A 416 -4.66 -11.92 16.01
C ALA A 416 -3.82 -11.91 14.72
N LEU A 417 -4.42 -12.16 13.54
CA LEU A 417 -3.77 -12.05 12.22
C LEU A 417 -2.52 -12.94 12.07
N GLY A 418 -2.49 -14.07 12.78
CA GLY A 418 -1.34 -14.98 12.84
C GLY A 418 -0.09 -14.41 13.51
N PHE A 419 -0.17 -13.24 14.15
CA PHE A 419 0.92 -12.60 14.88
C PHE A 419 1.13 -13.24 16.26
N ALA A 420 2.39 -13.27 16.72
CA ALA A 420 2.74 -13.66 18.07
C ALA A 420 4.07 -13.04 18.52
N ASP A 421 4.16 -12.66 19.79
CA ASP A 421 5.39 -12.23 20.46
C ASP A 421 5.37 -12.70 21.93
N ASP A 422 6.20 -12.13 22.80
CA ASP A 422 6.20 -12.45 24.23
C ASP A 422 4.92 -11.99 24.97
N LYS A 423 4.05 -11.20 24.32
CA LYS A 423 2.78 -10.67 24.88
C LYS A 423 1.56 -11.31 24.22
N VAL A 424 1.61 -11.57 22.91
CA VAL A 424 0.51 -12.08 22.07
C VAL A 424 0.68 -13.58 21.82
N LYS A 425 -0.30 -14.38 22.25
CA LYS A 425 -0.26 -15.84 22.18
C LYS A 425 -0.52 -16.35 20.76
N ALA A 426 0.44 -17.07 20.18
CA ALA A 426 0.26 -17.77 18.91
C ALA A 426 -0.89 -18.79 18.96
N ASP A 427 -1.81 -18.75 17.99
CA ASP A 427 -2.58 -19.93 17.62
C ASP A 427 -1.65 -20.91 16.88
N LYS A 428 -1.30 -22.01 17.54
CA LYS A 428 -0.42 -23.05 16.99
C LYS A 428 -1.15 -24.07 16.10
N LYS A 429 -2.46 -23.94 15.92
CA LYS A 429 -3.35 -24.96 15.34
C LYS A 429 -4.18 -24.52 14.12
N SER A 430 -4.43 -23.23 13.92
CA SER A 430 -5.00 -22.70 12.65
C SER A 430 -4.14 -23.11 11.44
N ASP A 431 -4.67 -23.26 10.23
CA ASP A 431 -3.82 -23.48 9.05
C ASP A 431 -2.98 -22.24 8.70
N LEU A 432 -1.75 -22.43 8.23
CA LEU A 432 -0.86 -21.33 7.82
C LEU A 432 -1.23 -20.76 6.45
N VAL A 433 -1.90 -21.53 5.58
CA VAL A 433 -2.18 -21.17 4.19
C VAL A 433 -3.09 -19.94 4.10
N GLN A 434 -4.07 -19.81 5.00
CA GLN A 434 -4.96 -18.66 5.04
C GLN A 434 -4.28 -17.32 5.30
N ALA A 435 -3.05 -17.30 5.84
CA ALA A 435 -2.31 -16.06 6.05
C ALA A 435 -2.10 -15.28 4.74
N GLY A 436 -1.87 -15.99 3.63
CA GLY A 436 -1.64 -15.38 2.32
C GLY A 436 -2.83 -14.57 1.80
N LEU A 437 -4.04 -14.83 2.31
CA LEU A 437 -5.23 -14.05 1.97
C LEU A 437 -5.09 -12.57 2.35
N ALA A 438 -4.29 -12.22 3.35
CA ALA A 438 -3.97 -10.83 3.66
C ALA A 438 -3.15 -10.19 2.52
N GLY A 439 -2.10 -10.87 2.06
CA GLY A 439 -1.29 -10.45 0.90
C GLY A 439 -2.10 -10.31 -0.40
N LEU A 440 -3.09 -11.17 -0.62
CA LEU A 440 -4.06 -11.05 -1.73
C LEU A 440 -4.86 -9.75 -1.62
N VAL A 441 -5.59 -9.57 -0.50
CA VAL A 441 -6.53 -8.45 -0.32
C VAL A 441 -5.81 -7.10 -0.32
N LYS A 442 -4.61 -7.02 0.26
CA LYS A 442 -3.77 -5.81 0.21
C LYS A 442 -3.33 -5.48 -1.22
N THR A 443 -2.97 -6.48 -2.01
CA THR A 443 -2.55 -6.27 -3.41
C THR A 443 -3.70 -5.81 -4.29
N ILE A 444 -4.84 -6.52 -4.29
CA ILE A 444 -5.99 -6.13 -5.12
C ILE A 444 -6.59 -4.78 -4.69
N ASN A 445 -6.43 -4.39 -3.42
CA ASN A 445 -6.76 -3.03 -2.99
C ASN A 445 -5.95 -1.95 -3.74
N HIS A 446 -4.64 -2.14 -3.93
CA HIS A 446 -3.81 -1.21 -4.70
C HIS A 446 -4.13 -1.25 -6.20
N GLU A 447 -4.39 -2.45 -6.74
CA GLU A 447 -4.73 -2.64 -8.16
C GLU A 447 -6.09 -2.02 -8.53
N TRP A 448 -7.06 -2.09 -7.63
CA TRP A 448 -8.43 -1.62 -7.88
C TRP A 448 -8.67 -0.17 -7.46
N ASN A 449 -7.92 0.37 -6.50
CA ASN A 449 -8.06 1.76 -6.02
C ASN A 449 -6.92 2.69 -6.50
N SER A 450 -6.29 2.36 -7.63
CA SER A 450 -5.05 3.01 -8.10
C SER A 450 -5.21 4.50 -8.50
N SER A 451 -4.08 5.19 -8.70
CA SER A 451 -4.04 6.60 -9.09
C SER A 451 -4.63 6.89 -10.48
N GLN A 452 -4.93 5.88 -11.31
CA GLN A 452 -5.56 6.07 -12.63
C GLN A 452 -7.08 5.85 -12.69
N ALA A 453 -7.70 5.13 -11.73
CA ALA A 453 -9.16 4.91 -11.70
C ALA A 453 -9.98 6.22 -11.60
N LYS A 454 -11.13 6.33 -12.30
CA LYS A 454 -11.88 7.59 -12.45
C LYS A 454 -13.34 7.47 -12.00
N GLY A 455 -13.60 7.79 -10.73
CA GLY A 455 -14.95 7.95 -10.20
C GLY A 455 -15.36 6.82 -9.27
N ASN A 456 -16.49 6.15 -9.56
CA ASN A 456 -17.14 5.20 -8.66
C ASN A 456 -16.44 3.82 -8.57
N ASP A 457 -15.41 3.56 -9.39
CA ASP A 457 -14.80 2.25 -9.61
C ASP A 457 -14.00 1.68 -8.41
N SER A 458 -14.09 2.31 -7.23
CA SER A 458 -13.34 1.97 -6.03
C SER A 458 -13.97 0.81 -5.27
N VAL A 459 -13.18 -0.23 -4.99
CA VAL A 459 -13.62 -1.44 -4.28
C VAL A 459 -13.18 -1.40 -2.82
N PHE A 460 -14.13 -1.63 -1.91
CA PHE A 460 -13.88 -1.82 -0.48
C PHE A 460 -13.24 -3.19 -0.23
N CYS A 461 -11.92 -3.22 -0.03
CA CYS A 461 -11.15 -4.41 0.29
C CYS A 461 -10.93 -4.52 1.81
N ARG A 462 -11.30 -5.67 2.41
CA ARG A 462 -11.16 -5.91 3.85
C ARG A 462 -10.86 -7.37 4.13
N ILE A 463 -9.88 -7.66 4.98
CA ILE A 463 -9.69 -8.98 5.60
C ILE A 463 -10.02 -8.92 7.10
N VAL A 464 -10.78 -9.90 7.57
CA VAL A 464 -11.29 -10.01 8.94
C VAL A 464 -10.83 -11.34 9.55
N ASP A 465 -9.89 -11.33 10.50
CA ASP A 465 -9.50 -12.51 11.26
C ASP A 465 -10.38 -12.69 12.51
N LEU A 466 -10.90 -13.91 12.67
CA LEU A 466 -11.80 -14.31 13.74
C LEU A 466 -11.27 -15.56 14.45
N SER A 467 -11.68 -15.75 15.70
CA SER A 467 -11.48 -17.03 16.37
C SER A 467 -12.17 -18.18 15.64
N ALA A 468 -11.46 -19.31 15.51
CA ALA A 468 -11.99 -20.60 15.07
C ALA A 468 -12.94 -21.26 16.09
N LYS A 469 -13.19 -20.62 17.24
CA LYS A 469 -14.14 -21.01 18.30
C LYS A 469 -15.40 -20.13 18.30
N LEU A 470 -15.43 -19.05 17.52
CA LEU A 470 -16.51 -18.06 17.53
C LEU A 470 -17.81 -18.64 16.97
N ALA A 471 -18.92 -18.44 17.70
CA ALA A 471 -20.24 -18.89 17.27
C ALA A 471 -20.68 -18.22 15.94
N ALA A 472 -21.28 -19.00 15.05
CA ALA A 472 -21.66 -18.58 13.69
C ALA A 472 -22.42 -17.24 13.62
N ASP A 473 -23.37 -17.00 14.52
CA ASP A 473 -24.18 -15.78 14.53
C ASP A 473 -23.41 -14.54 15.02
N LYS A 474 -22.39 -14.73 15.89
CA LYS A 474 -21.44 -13.67 16.26
C LYS A 474 -20.49 -13.37 15.10
N ALA A 475 -19.95 -14.40 14.45
CA ALA A 475 -19.10 -14.24 13.27
C ALA A 475 -19.83 -13.49 12.15
N ALA A 476 -21.04 -13.94 11.77
CA ALA A 476 -21.89 -13.25 10.80
C ALA A 476 -22.28 -11.81 11.20
N THR A 477 -22.35 -11.53 12.51
CA THR A 477 -22.55 -10.16 12.99
C THR A 477 -21.33 -9.30 12.70
N ILE A 478 -20.13 -9.74 13.12
CA ILE A 478 -18.87 -9.01 12.89
C ILE A 478 -18.58 -8.83 11.39
N ILE A 479 -18.72 -9.88 10.56
CA ILE A 479 -18.42 -9.82 9.13
C ILE A 479 -19.32 -8.80 8.42
N ASN A 480 -20.62 -8.78 8.72
CA ASN A 480 -21.56 -7.77 8.21
C ASN A 480 -21.19 -6.35 8.69
N ASP A 481 -20.71 -6.24 9.92
CA ASP A 481 -20.44 -4.94 10.51
C ASP A 481 -19.15 -4.34 9.92
N GLU A 482 -18.11 -5.15 9.70
CA GLU A 482 -16.91 -4.78 8.93
C GLU A 482 -17.24 -4.49 7.45
N LEU A 483 -18.14 -5.25 6.82
CA LEU A 483 -18.65 -4.99 5.46
C LEU A 483 -19.32 -3.61 5.33
N LEU A 484 -19.77 -3.02 6.44
CA LEU A 484 -20.38 -1.69 6.50
C LEU A 484 -19.44 -0.60 7.05
N ASP A 485 -18.19 -0.91 7.40
CA ASP A 485 -17.27 0.07 8.00
C ASP A 485 -16.97 1.23 7.04
N ILE A 486 -17.06 2.47 7.52
CA ILE A 486 -16.79 3.68 6.73
C ILE A 486 -15.29 3.95 6.56
N ASP A 487 -14.44 3.48 7.47
CA ASP A 487 -12.99 3.45 7.24
C ASP A 487 -12.70 2.47 6.10
N THR A 488 -12.24 2.99 4.96
CA THR A 488 -11.81 2.20 3.79
C THR A 488 -10.29 2.07 3.68
N ALA A 489 -9.51 2.69 4.58
CA ALA A 489 -8.06 2.70 4.55
C ALA A 489 -7.45 1.53 5.35
N THR A 490 -8.08 1.13 6.45
CA THR A 490 -7.69 -0.09 7.18
C THR A 490 -8.05 -1.32 6.33
N ILE A 491 -7.07 -2.03 5.79
CA ILE A 491 -7.34 -3.22 4.96
C ILE A 491 -7.42 -4.51 5.80
N GLU A 492 -6.62 -4.61 6.87
CA GLU A 492 -6.45 -5.84 7.67
C GLU A 492 -6.91 -5.64 9.13
N VAL A 493 -7.88 -6.45 9.57
CA VAL A 493 -8.52 -6.34 10.90
C VAL A 493 -8.62 -7.71 11.59
N ALA A 494 -8.29 -7.75 12.88
CA ALA A 494 -8.53 -8.89 13.77
C ALA A 494 -9.64 -8.56 14.78
N HIS A 495 -10.43 -9.56 15.19
CA HIS A 495 -11.31 -9.48 16.36
C HIS A 495 -10.89 -10.51 17.42
N ASP A 496 -10.18 -10.06 18.46
CA ASP A 496 -9.60 -10.92 19.50
C ASP A 496 -10.65 -11.38 20.52
N THR A 497 -11.47 -12.35 20.12
CA THR A 497 -12.47 -12.96 21.01
C THR A 497 -11.89 -14.03 21.95
N ASP A 498 -10.62 -14.40 21.76
CA ASP A 498 -9.94 -15.48 22.50
C ASP A 498 -8.94 -14.94 23.55
N ASN A 499 -8.72 -13.63 23.58
CA ASN A 499 -7.77 -12.93 24.43
C ASN A 499 -6.32 -13.41 24.21
N LEU A 500 -5.95 -13.50 22.94
CA LEU A 500 -4.58 -13.77 22.48
C LEU A 500 -3.68 -12.57 22.73
N SER A 501 -4.19 -11.34 22.52
CA SER A 501 -3.49 -10.06 22.69
C SER A 501 -3.29 -9.61 24.14
N ASN A 502 -3.78 -10.37 25.11
CA ASN A 502 -3.73 -10.06 26.54
C ASN A 502 -4.40 -8.73 26.91
N ASN A 503 -5.60 -8.49 26.38
CA ASN A 503 -6.46 -7.32 26.60
C ASN A 503 -5.95 -6.02 25.96
N LEU A 504 -5.19 -6.09 24.85
CA LEU A 504 -4.77 -4.90 24.09
C LEU A 504 -5.97 -4.14 23.49
N GLY A 505 -6.96 -4.87 23.00
CA GLY A 505 -8.17 -4.35 22.39
C GLY A 505 -9.02 -5.47 21.79
N SER A 506 -10.30 -5.21 21.53
CA SER A 506 -11.20 -6.19 20.91
C SER A 506 -11.10 -6.22 19.38
N ARG A 507 -10.72 -5.10 18.77
CA ARG A 507 -10.51 -4.92 17.32
C ARG A 507 -9.08 -4.42 17.08
N LEU A 508 -8.31 -5.12 16.26
CA LEU A 508 -6.86 -4.96 16.15
C LEU A 508 -6.38 -4.93 14.68
N THR A 509 -5.18 -4.41 14.42
CA THR A 509 -4.48 -4.46 13.13
C THR A 509 -2.96 -4.60 13.33
N LEU A 510 -2.18 -4.77 12.26
CA LEU A 510 -0.71 -4.84 12.30
C LEU A 510 -0.08 -3.55 11.78
N THR A 511 0.96 -3.08 12.45
CA THR A 511 1.71 -1.85 12.08
C THR A 511 3.23 -2.09 12.15
N GLY A 512 3.99 -1.23 11.46
CA GLY A 512 5.46 -1.25 11.50
C GLY A 512 6.02 -0.28 12.55
N ALA A 513 6.62 -0.80 13.61
CA ALA A 513 7.32 -0.03 14.62
C ALA A 513 8.80 0.15 14.24
N ALA A 514 9.17 1.39 13.87
CA ALA A 514 10.52 1.74 13.43
C ALA A 514 11.59 1.42 14.48
N THR A 515 12.73 0.88 14.04
CA THR A 515 13.72 0.27 14.94
C THR A 515 15.14 0.32 14.35
N ASP A 516 16.13 -0.07 15.14
CA ASP A 516 17.54 -0.15 14.74
C ASP A 516 18.08 -1.58 14.92
N SER A 517 18.17 -2.31 13.82
CA SER A 517 18.75 -3.66 13.76
C SER A 517 20.26 -3.70 14.03
N TYR A 518 20.99 -2.60 13.84
CA TYR A 518 22.44 -2.56 13.98
C TYR A 518 22.89 -2.29 15.42
N ALA A 519 22.01 -1.74 16.26
CA ALA A 519 22.24 -1.51 17.69
C ALA A 519 22.00 -2.74 18.58
N LEU A 520 21.70 -3.91 18.00
CA LEU A 520 21.36 -5.13 18.75
C LEU A 520 22.59 -5.78 19.42
N ALA A 521 22.39 -6.27 20.65
CA ALA A 521 23.43 -6.97 21.40
C ALA A 521 23.57 -8.42 20.92
N THR A 522 24.80 -8.85 20.64
CA THR A 522 25.11 -10.21 20.18
C THR A 522 24.93 -11.26 21.29
N SER A 523 24.35 -12.41 20.95
CA SER A 523 24.18 -13.54 21.87
C SER A 523 25.51 -14.06 22.42
N SER A 524 25.68 -14.01 23.74
CA SER A 524 26.77 -14.68 24.45
C SER A 524 26.42 -16.12 24.88
N SER A 525 25.32 -16.70 24.38
CA SER A 525 24.83 -18.02 24.79
C SER A 525 25.21 -19.11 23.77
N SER A 526 25.83 -20.20 24.25
CA SER A 526 26.31 -21.33 23.41
C SER A 526 25.23 -21.95 22.53
N ASP A 527 23.98 -21.89 22.99
CA ASP A 527 22.88 -22.62 22.38
C ASP A 527 22.32 -21.86 21.18
N LYS A 528 22.46 -20.53 21.15
CA LYS A 528 22.10 -19.67 20.01
C LYS A 528 23.28 -19.11 19.22
N ALA A 529 24.51 -19.15 19.75
CA ALA A 529 25.65 -18.56 19.05
C ALA A 529 25.87 -19.20 17.66
N ILE A 530 26.22 -18.37 16.68
CA ILE A 530 26.72 -18.77 15.36
C ILE A 530 28.24 -18.95 15.49
N ASP A 531 28.78 -19.99 14.86
CA ASP A 531 30.21 -20.32 14.91
C ASP A 531 30.69 -21.08 13.65
N SER A 532 31.96 -21.49 13.64
CA SER A 532 32.56 -22.27 12.55
C SER A 532 32.10 -23.73 12.50
N ASN A 533 31.35 -24.20 13.50
CA ASN A 533 30.77 -25.55 13.52
C ASN A 533 29.38 -25.57 12.89
N SER A 534 28.66 -24.45 12.99
CA SER A 534 27.30 -24.21 12.49
C SER A 534 27.18 -24.55 11.00
N VAL A 535 26.17 -25.36 10.66
CA VAL A 535 25.87 -25.79 9.29
C VAL A 535 24.53 -25.20 8.86
N PHE A 536 24.54 -24.37 7.83
CA PHE A 536 23.36 -23.76 7.23
C PHE A 536 22.96 -24.47 5.94
N LEU A 537 21.69 -24.85 5.81
CA LEU A 537 21.06 -25.29 4.58
C LEU A 537 20.36 -24.09 3.91
N VAL A 538 20.77 -23.74 2.69
CA VAL A 538 20.36 -22.48 2.04
C VAL A 538 19.72 -22.71 0.68
N SER A 539 18.44 -22.37 0.51
CA SER A 539 17.81 -22.33 -0.82
C SER A 539 18.10 -21.00 -1.51
N GLY A 540 18.43 -21.04 -2.81
CA GLY A 540 18.81 -19.86 -3.58
C GLY A 540 20.17 -19.24 -3.21
N GLY A 541 20.90 -19.82 -2.25
CA GLY A 541 22.06 -19.21 -1.59
C GLY A 541 23.34 -19.06 -2.39
N ALA A 542 23.34 -19.47 -3.67
CA ALA A 542 24.54 -19.47 -4.51
C ALA A 542 24.64 -18.26 -5.45
N LYS A 543 23.56 -17.48 -5.57
CA LYS A 543 23.40 -16.38 -6.53
C LYS A 543 22.60 -15.22 -5.90
N GLY A 544 22.73 -14.00 -6.45
CA GLY A 544 21.95 -12.82 -6.03
C GLY A 544 22.09 -12.42 -4.55
N VAL A 545 21.04 -11.80 -3.99
CA VAL A 545 21.07 -11.22 -2.63
C VAL A 545 21.30 -12.25 -1.52
N THR A 546 20.77 -13.47 -1.66
CA THR A 546 20.94 -14.55 -0.67
C THR A 546 22.41 -14.96 -0.53
N ALA A 547 23.16 -14.97 -1.64
CA ALA A 547 24.60 -15.23 -1.62
C ALA A 547 25.40 -14.15 -0.86
N HIS A 548 25.01 -12.88 -0.98
CA HIS A 548 25.66 -11.78 -0.27
C HIS A 548 25.49 -11.92 1.25
N CYS A 549 24.28 -12.27 1.70
CA CYS A 549 24.00 -12.57 3.12
C CYS A 549 24.80 -13.79 3.63
N VAL A 550 24.89 -14.87 2.84
CA VAL A 550 25.71 -16.05 3.16
C VAL A 550 27.20 -15.70 3.27
N ILE A 551 27.71 -14.88 2.35
CA ILE A 551 29.10 -14.40 2.37
C ILE A 551 29.37 -13.54 3.61
N GLU A 552 28.44 -12.71 4.05
CA GLU A 552 28.59 -11.91 5.29
C GLU A 552 28.59 -12.78 6.56
N ILE A 553 27.73 -13.80 6.65
CA ILE A 553 27.79 -14.81 7.74
C ILE A 553 29.16 -15.52 7.72
N ALA A 554 29.68 -15.88 6.53
CA ALA A 554 30.98 -16.51 6.40
C ALA A 554 32.14 -15.62 6.87
N LYS A 555 32.12 -14.31 6.58
CA LYS A 555 33.13 -13.34 7.05
C LYS A 555 33.18 -13.26 8.58
N GLN A 556 32.02 -13.28 9.24
CA GLN A 556 31.93 -13.04 10.68
C GLN A 556 32.09 -14.31 11.53
N TYR A 557 31.62 -15.46 11.04
CA TYR A 557 31.54 -16.70 11.85
C TYR A 557 32.25 -17.92 11.23
N GLN A 558 32.75 -17.84 10.00
CA GLN A 558 33.45 -18.94 9.30
C GLN A 558 32.63 -20.25 9.24
N SER A 559 31.31 -20.12 9.20
CA SER A 559 30.35 -21.23 9.21
C SER A 559 30.38 -22.08 7.93
N LYS A 560 29.64 -23.18 7.97
CA LYS A 560 29.51 -24.15 6.87
C LYS A 560 28.16 -24.01 6.16
N PHE A 561 28.14 -24.21 4.85
CA PHE A 561 26.95 -23.98 4.02
C PHE A 561 26.70 -25.11 3.01
N ILE A 562 25.45 -25.53 2.89
CA ILE A 562 24.91 -26.34 1.80
C ILE A 562 24.03 -25.42 0.96
N LEU A 563 24.47 -25.09 -0.26
CA LEU A 563 23.79 -24.15 -1.15
C LEU A 563 22.98 -24.92 -2.20
N LEU A 564 21.68 -24.67 -2.26
CA LEU A 564 20.75 -25.31 -3.19
C LEU A 564 20.30 -24.36 -4.29
N GLY A 565 20.24 -24.86 -5.52
CA GLY A 565 19.68 -24.16 -6.67
C GLY A 565 19.36 -25.09 -7.84
N ARG A 566 18.58 -24.60 -8.82
CA ARG A 566 18.17 -25.38 -10.00
C ARG A 566 19.20 -25.42 -11.13
N SER A 567 20.20 -24.54 -11.11
CA SER A 567 21.29 -24.56 -12.08
C SER A 567 22.20 -25.76 -11.82
N SER A 568 22.64 -26.45 -12.88
CA SER A 568 23.81 -27.34 -12.77
C SER A 568 25.05 -26.55 -12.38
N PHE A 569 26.03 -27.25 -11.80
CA PHE A 569 27.35 -26.69 -11.48
C PHE A 569 28.42 -27.72 -11.84
N GLU A 570 29.45 -27.29 -12.56
CA GLU A 570 30.58 -28.11 -12.97
C GLU A 570 31.88 -27.32 -12.82
N ASP A 571 32.93 -27.96 -12.28
CA ASP A 571 34.23 -27.31 -12.02
C ASP A 571 34.95 -26.86 -13.31
N ASN A 572 34.51 -27.32 -14.48
CA ASN A 572 35.09 -26.99 -15.78
C ASN A 572 34.09 -26.23 -16.66
N GLU A 573 34.52 -25.09 -17.20
CA GLU A 573 33.75 -24.29 -18.15
C GLU A 573 33.84 -24.87 -19.58
N PRO A 574 32.79 -24.79 -20.42
CA PRO A 574 32.87 -25.20 -21.83
C PRO A 574 33.97 -24.46 -22.61
N SER A 575 34.68 -25.17 -23.48
CA SER A 575 35.86 -24.65 -24.20
C SER A 575 35.61 -23.43 -25.09
N TRP A 576 34.36 -23.18 -25.50
CA TRP A 576 33.98 -21.98 -26.26
C TRP A 576 33.86 -20.72 -25.39
N ALA A 577 33.69 -20.87 -24.07
CA ALA A 577 33.52 -19.76 -23.12
C ALA A 577 34.80 -19.45 -22.31
N GLN A 578 35.73 -20.41 -22.23
CA GLN A 578 36.94 -20.31 -21.41
C GLN A 578 37.76 -19.04 -21.70
N GLY A 579 38.01 -18.27 -20.64
CA GLY A 579 38.82 -17.04 -20.70
C GLY A 579 38.11 -15.81 -21.27
N ILE A 580 36.84 -15.92 -21.70
CA ILE A 580 36.07 -14.80 -22.25
C ILE A 580 35.26 -14.16 -21.13
N THR A 581 35.73 -13.04 -20.57
CA THR A 581 35.03 -12.30 -19.50
C THR A 581 33.82 -11.53 -20.01
N GLU A 582 33.99 -10.80 -21.11
CA GLU A 582 33.00 -9.83 -21.61
C GLU A 582 31.75 -10.52 -22.19
N GLU A 583 30.56 -10.07 -21.77
CA GLU A 583 29.30 -10.70 -22.16
C GLU A 583 29.04 -10.65 -23.68
N VAL A 584 29.43 -9.55 -24.33
CA VAL A 584 29.32 -9.38 -25.80
C VAL A 584 30.21 -10.40 -26.53
N ALA A 585 31.44 -10.60 -26.04
CA ALA A 585 32.35 -11.61 -26.60
C ALA A 585 31.86 -13.04 -26.30
N LEU A 586 31.26 -13.27 -25.13
CA LEU A 586 30.68 -14.56 -24.74
C LEU A 586 29.47 -14.93 -25.61
N LYS A 587 28.57 -13.97 -25.88
CA LYS A 587 27.46 -14.10 -26.84
C LYS A 587 27.98 -14.39 -28.26
N LYS A 588 29.05 -13.70 -28.69
CA LYS A 588 29.70 -13.94 -30.00
C LYS A 588 30.30 -15.35 -30.11
N ALA A 589 30.94 -15.85 -29.05
CA ALA A 589 31.45 -17.20 -28.99
C ALA A 589 30.34 -18.27 -28.95
N ALA A 590 29.24 -18.00 -28.22
CA ALA A 590 28.06 -18.86 -28.20
C ALA A 590 27.40 -18.98 -29.59
N MET A 591 27.29 -17.87 -30.33
CA MET A 591 26.80 -17.91 -31.72
C MET A 591 27.70 -18.78 -32.62
N GLN A 592 29.03 -18.62 -32.52
CA GLN A 592 29.98 -19.44 -33.27
C GLN A 592 29.91 -20.93 -32.88
N ALA A 593 29.72 -21.25 -31.60
CA ALA A 593 29.56 -22.62 -31.12
C ALA A 593 28.26 -23.27 -31.61
N LEU A 594 27.13 -22.54 -31.64
CA LEU A 594 25.86 -23.00 -32.19
C LEU A 594 25.96 -23.26 -33.70
N ILE A 595 26.57 -22.34 -34.47
CA ILE A 595 26.83 -22.52 -35.90
C ILE A 595 27.71 -23.76 -36.13
N ALA A 596 28.77 -23.95 -35.34
CA ALA A 596 29.66 -25.11 -35.43
C ALA A 596 28.98 -26.44 -35.05
N ALA A 597 27.93 -26.41 -34.22
CA ALA A 597 27.08 -27.56 -33.91
C ALA A 597 26.02 -27.86 -35.00
N GLY A 598 25.87 -26.99 -36.00
CA GLY A 598 24.84 -27.09 -37.04
C GLY A 598 23.49 -26.46 -36.66
N ASP A 599 23.44 -25.70 -35.56
CA ASP A 599 22.24 -25.02 -35.07
C ASP A 599 22.10 -23.60 -35.65
N LYS A 600 20.85 -23.17 -35.92
CA LYS A 600 20.57 -21.74 -36.19
C LYS A 600 20.76 -20.95 -34.88
N PRO A 601 21.63 -19.92 -34.82
CA PRO A 601 21.91 -19.16 -33.61
C PRO A 601 20.86 -18.05 -33.37
N THR A 602 19.58 -18.40 -33.19
CA THR A 602 18.56 -17.42 -32.80
C THR A 602 18.90 -16.87 -31.40
N PRO A 603 18.83 -15.55 -31.12
CA PRO A 603 19.19 -15.04 -29.79
C PRO A 603 18.44 -15.61 -28.59
N VAL A 604 17.24 -16.20 -28.74
CA VAL A 604 16.63 -17.07 -27.72
C VAL A 604 17.53 -18.29 -27.41
N LYS A 605 17.99 -19.02 -28.44
CA LYS A 605 18.97 -20.11 -28.29
C LYS A 605 20.31 -19.62 -27.77
N VAL A 606 20.85 -18.49 -28.26
CA VAL A 606 22.12 -17.93 -27.79
C VAL A 606 22.05 -17.61 -26.29
N THR A 607 20.98 -16.95 -25.86
CA THR A 607 20.73 -16.62 -24.44
C THR A 607 20.57 -17.89 -23.61
N HIS A 608 19.83 -18.89 -24.10
CA HIS A 608 19.70 -20.20 -23.46
C HIS A 608 21.05 -20.95 -23.34
N PHE A 609 21.96 -20.78 -24.32
CA PHE A 609 23.28 -21.42 -24.35
C PHE A 609 24.30 -20.71 -23.43
N VAL A 610 24.19 -19.39 -23.27
CA VAL A 610 25.04 -18.56 -22.39
C VAL A 610 24.60 -18.62 -20.92
N ARG A 611 23.28 -18.71 -20.63
CA ARG A 611 22.73 -18.65 -19.27
C ARG A 611 23.29 -19.71 -18.30
N PRO A 612 23.54 -20.98 -18.69
CA PRO A 612 24.20 -21.96 -17.82
C PRO A 612 25.63 -21.56 -17.46
N VAL A 613 26.38 -21.02 -18.41
CA VAL A 613 27.78 -20.58 -18.21
C VAL A 613 27.85 -19.42 -17.20
N LEU A 614 27.02 -18.39 -17.39
CA LEU A 614 26.94 -17.27 -16.45
C LEU A 614 26.50 -17.73 -15.04
N ALA A 615 25.53 -18.63 -14.95
CA ALA A 615 25.12 -19.21 -13.67
C ALA A 615 26.25 -20.02 -13.00
N ASN A 616 27.03 -20.80 -13.75
CA ASN A 616 28.16 -21.57 -13.24
C ASN A 616 29.27 -20.64 -12.70
N ARG A 617 29.55 -19.54 -13.42
CA ARG A 617 30.49 -18.48 -12.98
C ARG A 617 30.05 -17.82 -11.68
N GLU A 618 28.78 -17.42 -11.56
CA GLU A 618 28.25 -16.78 -10.34
C GLU A 618 28.32 -17.72 -9.13
N ILE A 619 27.97 -19.00 -9.31
CA ILE A 619 28.10 -20.03 -8.25
C ILE A 619 29.57 -20.21 -7.86
N ALA A 620 30.49 -20.30 -8.83
CA ALA A 620 31.93 -20.42 -8.57
C ALA A 620 32.49 -19.18 -7.83
N GLN A 621 32.03 -17.98 -8.16
CA GLN A 621 32.38 -16.75 -7.46
C GLN A 621 31.90 -16.78 -6.01
N THR A 622 30.64 -17.13 -5.76
CA THR A 622 30.08 -17.27 -4.41
C THR A 622 30.84 -18.31 -3.56
N LEU A 623 31.13 -19.49 -4.12
CA LEU A 623 31.90 -20.53 -3.42
C LEU A 623 33.33 -20.07 -3.08
N ASN A 624 33.98 -19.35 -3.99
CA ASN A 624 35.32 -18.79 -3.75
C ASN A 624 35.29 -17.63 -2.73
N ALA A 625 34.26 -16.79 -2.73
CA ALA A 625 34.09 -15.70 -1.75
C ALA A 625 33.89 -16.23 -0.32
N ILE A 626 33.03 -17.25 -0.15
CA ILE A 626 32.83 -17.91 1.15
C ILE A 626 34.15 -18.54 1.65
N LYS A 627 34.90 -19.20 0.75
CA LYS A 627 36.20 -19.80 1.05
C LYS A 627 37.27 -18.75 1.40
N ALA A 628 37.28 -17.60 0.72
CA ALA A 628 38.18 -16.48 1.02
C ALA A 628 37.87 -15.81 2.36
N ALA A 629 36.59 -15.79 2.76
CA ALA A 629 36.15 -15.38 4.09
C ALA A 629 36.49 -16.40 5.21
N GLY A 630 36.95 -17.61 4.85
CA GLY A 630 37.30 -18.68 5.79
C GLY A 630 36.17 -19.66 6.11
N GLY A 631 34.98 -19.47 5.55
CA GLY A 631 33.88 -20.43 5.64
C GLY A 631 34.03 -21.61 4.66
N GLN A 632 33.15 -22.61 4.78
CA GLN A 632 33.12 -23.77 3.89
C GLN A 632 31.75 -23.89 3.21
N ALA A 633 31.72 -23.91 1.87
CA ALA A 633 30.48 -24.13 1.12
C ALA A 633 30.56 -25.33 0.17
N HIS A 634 29.44 -26.02 0.02
CA HIS A 634 29.19 -26.97 -1.06
C HIS A 634 27.86 -26.63 -1.74
N TYR A 635 27.89 -26.48 -3.07
CA TYR A 635 26.69 -26.36 -3.89
C TYR A 635 26.17 -27.73 -4.30
N VAL A 636 24.85 -27.89 -4.40
CA VAL A 636 24.24 -29.04 -5.08
C VAL A 636 22.99 -28.62 -5.85
N ALA A 637 22.84 -29.17 -7.05
CA ALA A 637 21.71 -28.88 -7.92
C ALA A 637 20.48 -29.71 -7.49
N ALA A 638 19.39 -29.03 -7.14
CA ALA A 638 18.11 -29.63 -6.79
C ALA A 638 16.96 -28.64 -7.02
N ASP A 639 15.77 -29.14 -7.37
CA ASP A 639 14.57 -28.32 -7.33
C ASP A 639 13.96 -28.36 -5.93
N VAL A 640 13.84 -27.18 -5.30
CA VAL A 640 13.32 -27.05 -3.94
C VAL A 640 11.86 -27.44 -3.81
N THR A 641 11.08 -27.44 -4.91
CA THR A 641 9.70 -27.93 -4.90
C THR A 641 9.61 -29.46 -4.76
N ASN A 642 10.71 -30.19 -4.97
CA ASN A 642 10.77 -31.65 -4.90
C ASN A 642 11.52 -32.10 -3.63
N SER A 643 10.77 -32.32 -2.56
CA SER A 643 11.29 -32.76 -1.25
C SER A 643 12.16 -34.02 -1.31
N ALA A 644 11.85 -34.99 -2.19
CA ALA A 644 12.68 -36.17 -2.37
C ALA A 644 14.04 -35.83 -3.00
N SER A 645 14.05 -34.99 -4.05
CA SER A 645 15.28 -34.52 -4.69
C SER A 645 16.16 -33.71 -3.73
N VAL A 646 15.57 -32.81 -2.92
CA VAL A 646 16.31 -32.07 -1.89
C VAL A 646 16.90 -33.03 -0.85
N THR A 647 16.13 -33.99 -0.35
CA THR A 647 16.59 -34.95 0.67
C THR A 647 17.76 -35.80 0.17
N GLU A 648 17.67 -36.33 -1.06
CA GLU A 648 18.73 -37.11 -1.69
C GLU A 648 20.00 -36.27 -1.95
N ALA A 649 19.85 -35.04 -2.43
CA ALA A 649 20.96 -34.13 -2.71
C ALA A 649 21.69 -33.64 -1.44
N VAL A 650 20.95 -33.45 -0.35
CA VAL A 650 21.47 -32.87 0.91
C VAL A 650 22.14 -33.92 1.80
N ALA A 651 21.64 -35.16 1.86
CA ALA A 651 22.12 -36.17 2.80
C ALA A 651 23.64 -36.47 2.73
N PRO A 652 24.30 -36.58 1.54
CA PRO A 652 25.75 -36.79 1.46
C PRO A 652 26.56 -35.60 2.00
N LEU A 653 26.02 -34.38 1.92
CA LEU A 653 26.69 -33.16 2.41
C LEU A 653 26.52 -32.99 3.92
N VAL A 654 25.38 -33.36 4.49
CA VAL A 654 25.17 -33.42 5.95
C VAL A 654 26.12 -34.43 6.59
N ALA A 655 26.28 -35.61 5.99
CA ALA A 655 27.25 -36.62 6.43
C ALA A 655 28.72 -36.14 6.39
N LYS A 656 29.02 -35.09 5.61
CA LYS A 656 30.36 -34.51 5.43
C LYS A 656 30.63 -33.28 6.30
N LEU A 657 29.63 -32.41 6.50
CA LEU A 657 29.77 -31.13 7.18
C LEU A 657 29.39 -31.19 8.68
N GLY A 658 28.47 -32.09 9.02
CA GLY A 658 27.80 -32.17 10.32
C GLY A 658 26.30 -31.89 10.22
N THR A 659 25.59 -32.08 11.33
CA THR A 659 24.15 -31.82 11.46
C THR A 659 23.80 -30.37 11.08
N VAL A 660 22.76 -30.19 10.26
CA VAL A 660 22.21 -28.86 9.95
C VAL A 660 21.68 -28.21 11.23
N THR A 661 22.20 -27.03 11.53
CA THR A 661 21.78 -26.21 12.70
C THR A 661 21.04 -24.94 12.29
N GLY A 662 21.06 -24.58 11.00
CA GLY A 662 20.34 -23.42 10.49
C GLY A 662 19.74 -23.66 9.10
N ILE A 663 18.63 -23.01 8.82
CA ILE A 663 17.97 -22.98 7.51
C ILE A 663 17.85 -21.52 7.07
N ILE A 664 18.21 -21.25 5.81
CA ILE A 664 18.01 -19.96 5.15
C ILE A 664 17.21 -20.21 3.88
N HIS A 665 15.91 -19.92 3.90
CA HIS A 665 15.06 -20.08 2.75
C HIS A 665 15.08 -18.80 1.90
N GLY A 666 15.94 -18.78 0.88
CA GLY A 666 16.16 -17.66 -0.04
C GLY A 666 15.71 -17.91 -1.49
N ALA A 667 14.93 -18.97 -1.73
CA ALA A 667 14.37 -19.27 -3.05
C ALA A 667 13.12 -18.43 -3.36
N GLY A 668 12.91 -18.16 -4.65
CA GLY A 668 11.74 -17.45 -5.16
C GLY A 668 11.77 -17.35 -6.68
N VAL A 669 10.59 -17.08 -7.24
CA VAL A 669 10.36 -16.63 -8.63
C VAL A 669 9.34 -15.50 -8.59
N LEU A 670 9.29 -14.72 -9.68
CA LEU A 670 8.31 -13.66 -9.94
C LEU A 670 7.48 -14.03 -11.17
N ALA A 671 6.28 -13.47 -11.29
CA ALA A 671 5.33 -13.74 -12.37
C ALA A 671 4.38 -12.55 -12.55
N ASP A 672 4.94 -11.34 -12.54
CA ASP A 672 4.24 -10.14 -12.10
C ASP A 672 3.24 -9.63 -13.16
N LYS A 673 1.95 -9.69 -12.84
CA LYS A 673 0.78 -9.39 -13.68
C LYS A 673 -0.40 -9.00 -12.79
N PHE A 674 -1.30 -8.12 -13.25
CA PHE A 674 -2.51 -7.77 -12.51
C PHE A 674 -3.39 -9.01 -12.22
N ILE A 675 -4.20 -8.99 -11.16
CA ILE A 675 -4.98 -10.16 -10.73
C ILE A 675 -5.90 -10.68 -11.84
N GLU A 676 -6.46 -9.81 -12.67
CA GLU A 676 -7.30 -10.15 -13.83
C GLU A 676 -6.53 -10.95 -14.92
N GLN A 677 -5.20 -10.82 -14.99
CA GLN A 677 -4.33 -11.36 -16.05
C GLN A 677 -3.53 -12.62 -15.65
N LYS A 678 -3.36 -12.90 -14.35
CA LYS A 678 -2.57 -14.06 -13.87
C LYS A 678 -3.24 -15.42 -14.17
N THR A 679 -2.44 -16.46 -14.38
CA THR A 679 -2.91 -17.85 -14.46
C THR A 679 -2.69 -18.63 -13.15
N LEU A 680 -3.35 -19.79 -13.01
CA LEU A 680 -3.13 -20.67 -11.85
C LEU A 680 -1.77 -21.39 -11.91
N GLU A 681 -1.17 -21.57 -13.08
CA GLU A 681 0.19 -22.11 -13.26
C GLU A 681 1.22 -21.13 -12.71
N GLU A 682 1.07 -19.83 -13.00
CA GLU A 682 1.90 -18.74 -12.48
C GLU A 682 1.81 -18.66 -10.95
N PHE A 683 0.57 -18.64 -10.43
CA PHE A 683 0.32 -18.70 -8.98
C PHE A 683 1.01 -19.90 -8.33
N ASN A 684 0.89 -21.10 -8.92
CA ASN A 684 1.51 -22.31 -8.37
C ASN A 684 3.04 -22.26 -8.44
N ALA A 685 3.64 -21.73 -9.51
CA ALA A 685 5.08 -21.58 -9.63
C ALA A 685 5.65 -20.66 -8.53
N VAL A 686 5.00 -19.53 -8.26
CA VAL A 686 5.39 -18.58 -7.19
C VAL A 686 5.15 -19.19 -5.81
N TYR A 687 3.97 -19.78 -5.57
CA TYR A 687 3.59 -20.40 -4.30
C TYR A 687 4.53 -21.55 -3.93
N SER A 688 4.65 -22.57 -4.80
CA SER A 688 5.37 -23.80 -4.49
C SER A 688 6.88 -23.57 -4.31
N THR A 689 7.48 -22.61 -5.04
CA THR A 689 8.90 -22.27 -4.87
C THR A 689 9.22 -21.80 -3.44
N LYS A 690 8.27 -21.10 -2.78
CA LYS A 690 8.42 -20.60 -1.40
C LYS A 690 7.89 -21.58 -0.36
N ILE A 691 6.67 -22.08 -0.53
CA ILE A 691 5.93 -22.82 0.50
C ILE A 691 6.36 -24.29 0.54
N ASP A 692 6.22 -25.00 -0.57
CA ASP A 692 6.67 -26.39 -0.71
C ASP A 692 8.21 -26.46 -0.71
N GLY A 693 8.85 -25.39 -1.19
CA GLY A 693 10.28 -25.11 -1.03
C GLY A 693 10.75 -25.09 0.43
N LEU A 694 10.00 -24.48 1.34
CA LEU A 694 10.33 -24.50 2.78
C LEU A 694 10.07 -25.86 3.42
N LEU A 695 8.96 -26.55 3.07
CA LEU A 695 8.71 -27.92 3.52
C LEU A 695 9.85 -28.86 3.15
N SER A 696 10.39 -28.74 1.93
CA SER A 696 11.49 -29.57 1.44
C SER A 696 12.80 -29.34 2.19
N LEU A 697 13.09 -28.11 2.65
CA LEU A 697 14.24 -27.86 3.53
C LEU A 697 14.02 -28.45 4.93
N LEU A 698 12.81 -28.31 5.49
CA LEU A 698 12.47 -28.87 6.79
C LEU A 698 12.55 -30.40 6.79
N ALA A 699 11.98 -31.06 5.78
CA ALA A 699 11.99 -32.51 5.60
C ALA A 699 13.40 -33.11 5.41
N ALA A 700 14.34 -32.34 4.86
CA ALA A 700 15.75 -32.71 4.75
C ALA A 700 16.56 -32.52 6.05
N THR A 701 15.91 -32.16 7.17
CA THR A 701 16.53 -31.87 8.47
C THR A 701 15.75 -32.48 9.65
N GLU A 702 16.24 -32.31 10.87
CA GLU A 702 15.47 -32.60 12.09
C GLU A 702 15.14 -31.28 12.81
N GLU A 703 13.86 -30.90 12.88
CA GLU A 703 13.40 -29.60 13.42
C GLU A 703 14.01 -29.24 14.78
N LYS A 704 14.09 -30.21 15.69
CA LYS A 704 14.66 -30.07 17.05
C LYS A 704 16.13 -29.59 17.09
N ASN A 705 16.87 -29.74 15.99
CA ASN A 705 18.28 -29.35 15.87
C ASN A 705 18.45 -27.94 15.27
N ILE A 706 17.38 -27.35 14.73
CA ILE A 706 17.41 -26.04 14.07
C ILE A 706 17.46 -24.94 15.13
N LYS A 707 18.64 -24.35 15.28
CA LYS A 707 18.90 -23.16 16.09
C LYS A 707 18.48 -21.87 15.38
N HIS A 708 18.52 -21.85 14.06
CA HIS A 708 18.33 -20.64 13.25
C HIS A 708 17.41 -20.91 12.05
N LEU A 709 16.32 -20.15 11.90
CA LEU A 709 15.46 -20.19 10.71
C LEU A 709 15.32 -18.78 10.13
N VAL A 710 15.82 -18.57 8.92
CA VAL A 710 15.70 -17.32 8.17
C VAL A 710 14.83 -17.53 6.94
N LEU A 711 13.81 -16.70 6.77
CA LEU A 711 12.93 -16.70 5.61
C LEU A 711 13.08 -15.38 4.85
N PHE A 712 13.41 -15.44 3.56
CA PHE A 712 13.43 -14.27 2.69
C PHE A 712 12.01 -14.01 2.19
N SER A 713 11.31 -13.17 2.95
CA SER A 713 10.00 -12.65 2.59
C SER A 713 10.16 -11.36 1.76
N SER A 714 9.11 -10.55 1.65
CA SER A 714 9.12 -9.24 0.99
C SER A 714 8.19 -8.25 1.70
N ALA A 715 8.49 -6.96 1.57
CA ALA A 715 7.60 -5.87 1.92
C ALA A 715 6.21 -6.03 1.25
N ALA A 716 6.15 -6.57 0.03
CA ALA A 716 4.90 -6.88 -0.67
C ALA A 716 3.98 -7.83 0.13
N GLY A 717 4.55 -8.80 0.87
CA GLY A 717 3.76 -9.67 1.76
C GLY A 717 3.11 -8.92 2.93
N PHE A 718 3.70 -7.81 3.40
CA PHE A 718 3.15 -7.03 4.50
C PHE A 718 2.21 -5.91 4.04
N TYR A 719 2.57 -5.20 2.97
CA TYR A 719 1.86 -4.01 2.47
C TYR A 719 0.96 -4.26 1.24
N GLY A 720 1.10 -5.40 0.54
CA GLY A 720 0.64 -5.59 -0.83
C GLY A 720 1.50 -4.84 -1.86
N ASN A 721 1.46 -5.25 -3.12
CA ASN A 721 2.09 -4.52 -4.24
C ASN A 721 1.40 -4.90 -5.57
N PRO A 722 0.96 -3.94 -6.42
CA PRO A 722 0.36 -4.24 -7.72
C PRO A 722 1.19 -5.21 -8.58
N GLY A 723 0.51 -6.15 -9.23
CA GLY A 723 1.10 -7.20 -10.06
C GLY A 723 1.58 -8.42 -9.28
N GLN A 724 1.70 -8.34 -7.95
CA GLN A 724 2.39 -9.30 -7.10
C GLN A 724 1.44 -10.01 -6.11
N SER A 725 0.22 -10.36 -6.53
CA SER A 725 -0.80 -10.95 -5.64
C SER A 725 -0.40 -12.33 -5.11
N ASP A 726 0.06 -13.24 -5.97
CA ASP A 726 0.62 -14.57 -5.64
C ASP A 726 1.93 -14.49 -4.82
N TYR A 727 2.80 -13.55 -5.15
CA TYR A 727 4.04 -13.29 -4.43
C TYR A 727 3.76 -12.74 -3.03
N SER A 728 2.78 -11.83 -2.89
CA SER A 728 2.34 -11.31 -1.59
C SER A 728 1.67 -12.38 -0.75
N ILE A 729 0.83 -13.23 -1.36
CA ILE A 729 0.26 -14.45 -0.74
C ILE A 729 1.38 -15.33 -0.16
N ALA A 730 2.35 -15.72 -0.99
CA ALA A 730 3.41 -16.65 -0.57
C ALA A 730 4.33 -16.05 0.50
N ASN A 731 4.63 -14.75 0.42
CA ASN A 731 5.44 -14.06 1.42
C ASN A 731 4.72 -13.88 2.75
N ASP A 732 3.40 -13.62 2.80
CA ASP A 732 2.71 -13.49 4.09
C ASP A 732 2.49 -14.84 4.79
N ILE A 733 2.36 -15.94 4.03
CA ILE A 733 2.42 -17.31 4.61
C ILE A 733 3.78 -17.56 5.28
N LEU A 734 4.90 -17.16 4.66
CA LEU A 734 6.23 -17.25 5.30
C LEU A 734 6.30 -16.42 6.59
N ASN A 735 5.71 -15.22 6.61
CA ASN A 735 5.68 -14.37 7.82
C ASN A 735 4.99 -15.06 9.00
N LYS A 736 3.80 -15.66 8.79
CA LYS A 736 3.08 -16.34 9.88
C LYS A 736 3.69 -17.70 10.22
N THR A 737 4.38 -18.33 9.27
CA THR A 737 5.21 -19.51 9.52
C THR A 737 6.36 -19.21 10.48
N ALA A 738 7.02 -18.04 10.37
CA ALA A 738 8.05 -17.63 11.31
C ALA A 738 7.51 -17.52 12.75
N TYR A 739 6.37 -16.85 12.95
CA TYR A 739 5.72 -16.78 14.27
C TYR A 739 5.39 -18.17 14.84
N ARG A 740 4.84 -19.07 14.01
CA ARG A 740 4.55 -20.44 14.47
C ARG A 740 5.80 -21.25 14.78
N PHE A 741 6.81 -21.24 13.91
CA PHE A 741 8.05 -21.98 14.13
C PHE A 741 8.72 -21.51 15.42
N LYS A 742 8.74 -20.20 15.69
CA LYS A 742 9.21 -19.63 16.95
C LYS A 742 8.38 -20.07 18.15
N ALA A 743 7.06 -20.13 18.02
CA ALA A 743 6.16 -20.59 19.07
C ALA A 743 6.25 -22.11 19.34
N LEU A 744 6.65 -22.92 18.36
CA LEU A 744 6.93 -24.36 18.51
C LEU A 744 8.35 -24.61 19.06
N ASN A 745 9.32 -23.79 18.66
CA ASN A 745 10.74 -23.91 19.01
C ASN A 745 11.26 -22.63 19.71
N PRO A 746 10.90 -22.35 20.99
CA PRO A 746 11.21 -21.08 21.65
C PRO A 746 12.70 -20.76 21.76
N SER A 747 13.57 -21.78 21.78
CA SER A 747 15.03 -21.66 21.82
C SER A 747 15.63 -21.12 20.51
N ALA A 748 15.01 -21.37 19.36
CA ALA A 748 15.53 -21.00 18.05
C ALA A 748 15.45 -19.48 17.81
N GLN A 749 16.41 -18.94 17.06
CA GLN A 749 16.30 -17.63 16.42
C GLN A 749 15.55 -17.79 15.10
N VAL A 750 14.50 -17.02 14.88
CA VAL A 750 13.54 -17.19 13.78
C VAL A 750 13.17 -15.80 13.23
N LEU A 751 13.45 -15.57 11.95
CA LEU A 751 13.39 -14.27 11.31
C LEU A 751 12.82 -14.37 9.89
N SER A 752 11.65 -13.79 9.66
CA SER A 752 11.16 -13.44 8.33
C SER A 752 11.58 -12.02 8.00
N PHE A 753 12.40 -11.85 6.96
CA PHE A 753 12.81 -10.53 6.48
C PHE A 753 11.91 -10.09 5.33
N ASN A 754 11.07 -9.10 5.58
CA ASN A 754 10.21 -8.47 4.58
C ASN A 754 11.01 -7.37 3.85
N TRP A 755 11.86 -7.81 2.92
CA TRP A 755 12.72 -6.92 2.15
C TRP A 755 11.92 -6.01 1.19
N GLY A 756 12.24 -4.72 1.20
CA GLY A 756 12.05 -3.80 0.07
C GLY A 756 13.02 -4.11 -1.09
N PRO A 757 13.09 -3.24 -2.11
CA PRO A 757 13.99 -3.44 -3.25
C PRO A 757 15.45 -3.35 -2.84
N TRP A 758 16.30 -4.19 -3.41
CA TRP A 758 17.74 -4.19 -3.19
C TRP A 758 18.48 -3.54 -4.37
N ASP A 759 19.68 -3.00 -4.11
CA ASP A 759 20.59 -2.52 -5.15
C ASP A 759 21.34 -3.69 -5.81
N GLY A 760 20.57 -4.57 -6.46
CA GLY A 760 21.05 -5.78 -7.12
C GLY A 760 20.05 -6.94 -7.09
N GLY A 761 20.33 -8.00 -7.84
CA GLY A 761 19.49 -9.20 -7.91
C GLY A 761 18.29 -9.04 -8.85
N MET A 762 17.11 -8.73 -8.30
CA MET A 762 15.85 -8.64 -9.06
C MET A 762 15.48 -7.22 -9.51
N VAL A 763 16.31 -6.22 -9.17
CA VAL A 763 16.07 -4.80 -9.51
C VAL A 763 17.02 -4.39 -10.65
N THR A 764 16.45 -3.92 -11.77
CA THR A 764 17.21 -3.38 -12.90
C THR A 764 17.50 -1.88 -12.73
N PRO A 765 18.40 -1.26 -13.51
CA PRO A 765 18.67 0.19 -13.42
C PRO A 765 17.43 1.08 -13.66
N GLU A 766 16.50 0.62 -14.49
CA GLU A 766 15.25 1.31 -14.84
C GLU A 766 14.27 1.24 -13.66
N LEU A 767 14.11 0.05 -13.08
CA LEU A 767 13.32 -0.17 -11.87
C LEU A 767 13.92 0.60 -10.67
N LYS A 768 15.25 0.72 -10.60
CA LYS A 768 15.99 1.54 -9.62
C LYS A 768 15.63 3.03 -9.75
N ARG A 769 15.53 3.58 -10.97
CA ARG A 769 15.03 4.95 -11.20
C ARG A 769 13.58 5.08 -10.71
N MET A 770 12.69 4.22 -11.18
CA MET A 770 11.26 4.24 -10.81
C MET A 770 11.03 4.16 -9.29
N PHE A 771 11.82 3.38 -8.55
CA PHE A 771 11.75 3.34 -7.09
C PHE A 771 12.20 4.66 -6.44
N ASN A 772 13.31 5.25 -6.88
CA ASN A 772 13.77 6.56 -6.39
C ASN A 772 12.73 7.66 -6.67
N ASP A 773 12.15 7.69 -7.87
CA ASP A 773 11.14 8.67 -8.28
C ASP A 773 9.84 8.56 -7.45
N ARG A 774 9.55 7.37 -6.92
CA ARG A 774 8.45 7.08 -6.00
C ARG A 774 8.82 7.22 -4.52
N GLY A 775 10.06 7.61 -4.18
CA GLY A 775 10.54 7.72 -2.80
C GLY A 775 10.83 6.40 -2.09
N VAL A 776 10.80 5.28 -2.80
CA VAL A 776 11.03 3.93 -2.25
C VAL A 776 12.53 3.71 -1.99
N TYR A 777 12.87 3.36 -0.75
CA TYR A 777 14.26 3.16 -0.33
C TYR A 777 14.83 1.86 -0.91
N ILE A 778 15.98 1.98 -1.59
CA ILE A 778 16.68 0.87 -2.24
C ILE A 778 17.84 0.43 -1.36
N ILE A 779 17.84 -0.85 -0.96
CA ILE A 779 18.71 -1.42 0.07
C ILE A 779 20.09 -1.76 -0.52
N PRO A 780 21.19 -1.11 -0.10
CA PRO A 780 22.53 -1.48 -0.54
C PRO A 780 22.89 -2.91 -0.10
N LEU A 781 23.51 -3.69 -0.98
CA LEU A 781 23.86 -5.10 -0.74
C LEU A 781 24.58 -5.32 0.61
N ASP A 782 25.60 -4.52 0.87
CA ASP A 782 26.41 -4.58 2.09
C ASP A 782 25.62 -4.17 3.35
N ALA A 783 24.61 -3.29 3.22
CA ALA A 783 23.79 -2.84 4.34
C ALA A 783 22.72 -3.87 4.72
N GLY A 784 22.02 -4.44 3.73
CA GLY A 784 21.04 -5.52 3.95
C GLY A 784 21.67 -6.81 4.45
N ALA A 785 22.85 -7.18 3.93
CA ALA A 785 23.58 -8.36 4.41
C ALA A 785 24.01 -8.23 5.88
N LYS A 786 24.56 -7.07 6.27
CA LYS A 786 24.93 -6.80 7.68
C LYS A 786 23.70 -6.76 8.60
N LEU A 787 22.59 -6.19 8.14
CA LEU A 787 21.33 -6.15 8.90
C LEU A 787 20.83 -7.56 9.24
N LEU A 788 20.82 -8.46 8.25
CA LEU A 788 20.44 -9.85 8.46
C LEU A 788 21.33 -10.51 9.52
N VAL A 789 22.65 -10.28 9.47
CA VAL A 789 23.58 -10.88 10.43
C VAL A 789 23.40 -10.30 11.84
N SER A 790 23.13 -9.00 11.99
CA SER A 790 22.87 -8.37 13.29
C SER A 790 21.62 -8.93 13.99
N GLU A 791 20.50 -9.12 13.29
CA GLU A 791 19.30 -9.75 13.85
C GLU A 791 19.51 -11.26 14.12
N LEU A 792 20.22 -11.96 13.21
CA LEU A 792 20.46 -13.40 13.32
C LEU A 792 21.35 -13.76 14.51
N ALA A 793 22.29 -12.87 14.86
CA ALA A 793 23.21 -13.05 15.96
C ALA A 793 22.74 -12.41 17.29
N ALA A 794 21.57 -11.79 17.33
CA ALA A 794 21.05 -11.10 18.51
C ALA A 794 20.81 -12.06 19.72
N ASP A 795 20.94 -11.54 20.94
CA ASP A 795 20.72 -12.31 22.18
C ASP A 795 19.26 -12.77 22.36
N ASN A 796 18.32 -11.94 21.90
CA ASN A 796 16.89 -12.14 21.96
C ASN A 796 16.26 -12.16 20.55
N ASN A 797 14.98 -12.54 20.47
CA ASN A 797 14.23 -12.64 19.21
C ASN A 797 13.02 -11.68 19.23
N ARG A 798 13.28 -10.40 19.54
CA ARG A 798 12.31 -9.30 19.75
C ARG A 798 11.03 -9.34 18.92
N CYS A 799 11.12 -9.70 17.64
CA CYS A 799 10.00 -10.04 16.77
C CYS A 799 10.48 -11.10 15.76
N ALA A 800 9.58 -11.95 15.27
CA ALA A 800 9.93 -12.93 14.22
C ALA A 800 9.78 -12.36 12.80
N GLN A 801 9.38 -11.09 12.66
CA GLN A 801 9.16 -10.41 11.38
C GLN A 801 9.81 -9.03 11.37
N ILE A 802 10.75 -8.82 10.46
CA ILE A 802 11.53 -7.58 10.30
C ILE A 802 11.21 -6.99 8.93
N LEU A 803 10.60 -5.80 8.91
CA LEU A 803 10.45 -4.98 7.69
C LEU A 803 11.78 -4.26 7.43
N VAL A 804 12.24 -4.23 6.19
CA VAL A 804 13.49 -3.55 5.80
C VAL A 804 13.27 -2.67 4.59
N GLY A 805 13.68 -1.41 4.68
CA GLY A 805 13.33 -0.32 3.76
C GLY A 805 12.52 0.77 4.47
N ASN A 806 11.99 1.73 3.69
CA ASN A 806 11.07 2.74 4.21
C ASN A 806 9.63 2.18 4.37
N ASP A 807 8.81 2.90 5.12
CA ASP A 807 7.43 2.50 5.42
C ASP A 807 6.48 2.83 4.26
N LEU A 808 6.26 1.85 3.39
CA LEU A 808 5.47 1.96 2.16
C LEU A 808 3.98 2.29 2.40
N SER A 809 3.47 2.21 3.63
CA SER A 809 2.10 2.65 3.93
C SER A 809 1.90 4.17 3.74
N LYS A 810 2.99 4.94 3.67
CA LYS A 810 2.98 6.40 3.57
C LYS A 810 3.09 6.94 2.14
N ASP A 811 3.39 6.10 1.15
CA ASP A 811 3.43 6.47 -0.27
C ASP A 811 2.03 6.50 -0.93
N ALA A 812 0.97 6.50 -0.11
CA ALA A 812 -0.37 6.84 -0.55
C ALA A 812 -0.43 8.30 -1.03
N SER A 813 -0.28 8.50 -2.34
CA SER A 813 -0.68 9.74 -3.02
C SER A 813 -2.20 9.90 -2.91
N VAL A 814 -2.65 10.46 -1.78
CA VAL A 814 -4.08 10.52 -1.40
C VAL A 814 -4.87 11.29 -2.47
N LYS A 815 -5.57 10.55 -3.33
CA LYS A 815 -6.62 11.09 -4.19
C LYS A 815 -7.65 11.79 -3.33
N LYS A 816 -8.00 13.02 -3.70
CA LYS A 816 -9.18 13.70 -3.16
C LYS A 816 -10.42 12.82 -3.43
N PRO A 817 -11.27 12.51 -2.45
CA PRO A 817 -12.56 11.90 -2.74
C PRO A 817 -13.40 12.89 -3.57
N GLN A 818 -13.87 12.47 -4.75
CA GLN A 818 -14.81 13.27 -5.53
C GLN A 818 -16.22 13.13 -4.94
N VAL A 819 -16.49 13.93 -3.90
CA VAL A 819 -17.80 13.98 -3.24
C VAL A 819 -18.82 14.73 -4.12
N SER A 820 -19.47 14.00 -5.02
CA SER A 820 -20.63 14.45 -5.80
C SER A 820 -21.89 14.56 -4.91
N ARG A 821 -21.89 15.53 -3.97
CA ARG A 821 -22.98 15.81 -3.02
C ARG A 821 -23.58 14.56 -2.36
N LEU A 822 -22.75 13.84 -1.61
CA LEU A 822 -23.20 12.67 -0.85
C LEU A 822 -24.01 13.10 0.39
N THR A 823 -25.23 12.58 0.50
CA THR A 823 -25.89 12.43 1.81
C THR A 823 -25.39 11.13 2.42
N THR A 824 -24.48 11.23 3.38
CA THR A 824 -23.83 10.09 4.04
C THR A 824 -24.47 9.90 5.41
N SER A 825 -25.06 8.73 5.67
CA SER A 825 -25.58 8.38 7.00
C SER A 825 -24.73 7.29 7.63
N VAL A 826 -24.41 7.45 8.92
CA VAL A 826 -23.56 6.56 9.71
C VAL A 826 -24.23 6.20 11.03
N SER A 827 -24.16 4.94 11.45
CA SER A 827 -24.70 4.49 12.74
C SER A 827 -23.60 4.10 13.73
N LYS A 828 -23.72 4.58 14.98
CA LYS A 828 -22.87 4.23 16.12
C LYS A 828 -23.75 3.73 17.28
N THR A 829 -23.45 2.54 17.77
CA THR A 829 -24.01 1.98 19.01
C THR A 829 -23.32 2.66 20.19
N LEU A 830 -24.05 3.34 21.08
CA LEU A 830 -23.49 4.03 22.24
C LEU A 830 -23.96 3.36 23.53
N LEU A 831 -23.02 2.80 24.31
CA LEU A 831 -23.32 2.09 25.55
C LEU A 831 -22.53 2.67 26.74
N ALA A 832 -23.20 2.81 27.88
CA ALA A 832 -22.57 3.24 29.13
C ALA A 832 -21.44 2.29 29.58
N THR A 833 -21.57 0.99 29.31
CA THR A 833 -20.56 -0.05 29.63
C THR A 833 -19.22 0.16 28.95
N ASN A 834 -19.20 0.83 27.79
CA ASN A 834 -17.98 1.08 27.02
C ASN A 834 -17.30 2.40 27.45
N ASN A 835 -18.03 3.29 28.10
CA ASN A 835 -17.67 4.69 28.28
C ASN A 835 -17.61 5.04 29.77
N ALA A 836 -16.59 4.52 30.46
CA ALA A 836 -16.46 4.59 31.93
C ALA A 836 -16.44 6.01 32.52
N PHE A 837 -16.15 7.04 31.70
CA PHE A 837 -16.25 8.45 32.12
C PHE A 837 -17.71 8.93 32.32
N LEU A 838 -18.73 8.23 31.80
CA LEU A 838 -20.14 8.63 31.98
C LEU A 838 -20.59 8.53 33.44
N ALA A 839 -20.00 7.64 34.23
CA ALA A 839 -20.17 7.64 35.69
C ALA A 839 -19.70 8.95 36.34
N ASP A 840 -18.72 9.63 35.73
CA ASP A 840 -18.20 10.94 36.15
C ASP A 840 -18.97 12.12 35.48
N HIS A 841 -20.01 11.86 34.70
CA HIS A 841 -20.92 12.87 34.13
C HIS A 841 -22.39 12.47 34.41
N THR A 842 -22.72 12.40 35.70
CA THR A 842 -24.04 12.04 36.24
C THR A 842 -24.78 13.29 36.72
N ILE A 843 -26.06 13.45 36.37
CA ILE A 843 -26.92 14.55 36.85
C ILE A 843 -28.04 13.94 37.71
N GLY A 844 -28.05 14.24 39.01
CA GLY A 844 -28.91 13.55 39.98
C GLY A 844 -28.53 12.08 40.13
N ASP A 845 -29.36 11.18 39.59
CA ASP A 845 -29.10 9.73 39.52
C ASP A 845 -28.70 9.25 38.12
N ASP A 846 -28.92 10.05 37.07
CA ASP A 846 -28.85 9.61 35.67
C ASP A 846 -27.49 9.92 35.01
N GLN A 847 -26.91 8.96 34.30
CA GLN A 847 -25.74 9.19 33.44
C GLN A 847 -26.17 9.88 32.14
N VAL A 848 -25.49 10.96 31.76
CA VAL A 848 -25.86 11.78 30.59
C VAL A 848 -24.68 11.88 29.64
N LEU A 849 -24.91 11.84 28.32
CA LEU A 849 -23.84 12.04 27.34
C LEU A 849 -23.41 13.53 27.29
N PRO A 850 -22.12 13.86 27.50
CA PRO A 850 -21.63 15.24 27.36
C PRO A 850 -21.87 15.80 25.96
N THR A 851 -22.17 17.09 25.89
CA THR A 851 -22.41 17.81 24.62
C THR A 851 -21.21 17.74 23.67
N VAL A 852 -19.99 17.63 24.22
CA VAL A 852 -18.74 17.50 23.46
C VAL A 852 -18.49 16.10 22.90
N CYS A 853 -19.04 15.04 23.48
CA CYS A 853 -18.97 13.70 22.88
C CYS A 853 -19.78 13.62 21.59
N ALA A 854 -20.92 14.33 21.53
CA ALA A 854 -21.67 14.51 20.30
C ALA A 854 -20.88 15.33 19.25
N ILE A 855 -20.15 16.37 19.67
CA ILE A 855 -19.28 17.15 18.77
C ILE A 855 -18.15 16.29 18.22
N ALA A 856 -17.43 15.56 19.09
CA ALA A 856 -16.35 14.65 18.70
C ALA A 856 -16.83 13.61 17.68
N TRP A 857 -17.92 12.89 17.97
CA TRP A 857 -18.49 11.91 17.03
C TRP A 857 -18.91 12.53 15.69
N MET A 858 -19.49 13.75 15.69
CA MET A 858 -19.78 14.46 14.44
C MET A 858 -18.51 14.78 13.64
N SER A 859 -17.45 15.28 14.29
CA SER A 859 -16.16 15.56 13.62
C SER A 859 -15.44 14.30 13.15
N GLU A 860 -15.47 13.22 13.92
CA GLU A 860 -14.89 11.92 13.58
C GLU A 860 -15.57 11.32 12.35
N ALA A 861 -16.91 11.22 12.37
CA ALA A 861 -17.69 10.64 11.29
C ALA A 861 -17.54 11.42 9.98
N ALA A 862 -17.54 12.75 10.03
CA ALA A 862 -17.35 13.59 8.85
C ALA A 862 -15.91 13.55 8.32
N THR A 863 -14.90 13.49 9.20
CA THR A 863 -13.49 13.38 8.77
C THR A 863 -13.16 11.99 8.19
N ALA A 864 -13.82 10.94 8.67
CA ALA A 864 -13.75 9.60 8.07
C ALA A 864 -14.48 9.52 6.73
N ALA A 865 -15.67 10.14 6.61
CA ALA A 865 -16.43 10.19 5.35
C ALA A 865 -15.75 11.01 4.24
N TYR A 866 -15.00 12.05 4.61
CA TYR A 866 -14.41 13.02 3.68
C TYR A 866 -12.88 13.10 3.85
N THR A 867 -12.22 12.02 3.43
CA THR A 867 -10.76 11.85 3.49
C THR A 867 -10.01 12.99 2.79
N GLY A 868 -8.81 13.32 3.28
CA GLY A 868 -8.01 14.44 2.78
C GLY A 868 -8.43 15.83 3.26
N PHE A 869 -9.51 15.93 4.06
CA PHE A 869 -9.87 17.12 4.82
C PHE A 869 -9.63 16.92 6.32
N HIS A 870 -9.50 18.02 7.06
CA HIS A 870 -9.32 18.07 8.52
C HIS A 870 -10.43 18.93 9.15
N TYR A 871 -10.91 18.52 10.32
CA TYR A 871 -11.89 19.29 11.09
C TYR A 871 -11.30 20.61 11.60
N GLN A 872 -11.86 21.73 11.15
CA GLN A 872 -11.44 23.08 11.54
C GLN A 872 -12.31 23.67 12.66
N GLY A 873 -13.51 23.14 12.84
CA GLY A 873 -14.52 23.71 13.72
C GLY A 873 -15.95 23.47 13.27
N LEU A 874 -16.90 24.03 14.01
CA LEU A 874 -18.32 23.98 13.69
C LEU A 874 -19.02 25.34 13.83
N ASP A 875 -20.19 25.43 13.21
CA ASP A 875 -21.16 26.49 13.32
C ASP A 875 -22.54 25.92 13.71
N ASN A 876 -23.42 26.78 14.22
CA ASN A 876 -24.84 26.53 14.43
C ASN A 876 -25.20 25.29 15.30
N TYR A 877 -24.32 24.89 16.22
CA TYR A 877 -24.53 23.73 17.10
C TYR A 877 -25.80 23.90 17.97
N LYS A 878 -26.64 22.85 17.98
CA LYS A 878 -27.91 22.78 18.73
C LYS A 878 -28.04 21.46 19.46
N LEU A 879 -28.46 21.55 20.73
CA LEU A 879 -28.91 20.41 21.53
C LEU A 879 -30.45 20.39 21.50
N PHE A 880 -31.04 19.33 20.92
CA PHE A 880 -32.48 19.12 20.80
C PHE A 880 -33.03 18.28 21.95
N LYS A 881 -32.39 17.13 22.23
CA LYS A 881 -32.67 16.24 23.36
C LYS A 881 -31.38 15.53 23.76
N GLY A 882 -30.93 15.68 25.01
CA GLY A 882 -29.77 14.93 25.51
C GLY A 882 -30.00 13.42 25.46
N ILE A 883 -28.91 12.66 25.31
CA ILE A 883 -28.89 11.21 25.53
C ILE A 883 -28.65 10.96 27.02
N ILE A 884 -29.46 10.07 27.60
CA ILE A 884 -29.46 9.66 29.00
C ILE A 884 -29.41 8.14 29.01
N PHE A 885 -28.61 7.55 29.89
CA PHE A 885 -28.44 6.10 30.04
C PHE A 885 -29.15 5.65 31.32
N ASP A 886 -30.46 5.43 31.22
CA ASP A 886 -31.37 5.07 32.32
C ASP A 886 -31.89 3.62 32.22
N GLY A 887 -31.43 2.86 31.22
CA GLY A 887 -31.95 1.55 30.85
C GLY A 887 -33.07 1.61 29.79
N ASN A 888 -33.49 2.80 29.37
CA ASN A 888 -34.47 3.05 28.30
C ASN A 888 -33.86 3.77 27.09
N GLU A 889 -32.52 3.86 27.01
CA GLU A 889 -31.81 4.42 25.85
C GLU A 889 -32.08 3.64 24.54
N ALA A 890 -31.82 4.30 23.41
CA ALA A 890 -31.86 3.61 22.11
C ALA A 890 -30.56 2.79 21.95
N SER A 891 -30.66 1.59 21.36
CA SER A 891 -29.47 0.77 21.10
C SER A 891 -28.49 1.43 20.14
N ASP A 892 -29.03 2.13 19.14
CA ASP A 892 -28.27 2.68 18.02
C ASP A 892 -28.68 4.13 17.73
N TYR A 893 -27.68 4.95 17.47
CA TYR A 893 -27.82 6.35 17.09
C TYR A 893 -27.27 6.53 15.68
N GLN A 894 -27.96 7.35 14.89
CA GLN A 894 -27.64 7.64 13.50
C GLN A 894 -27.18 9.10 13.37
N ILE A 895 -26.10 9.35 12.65
CA ILE A 895 -25.69 10.68 12.19
C ILE A 895 -25.94 10.80 10.69
N ASP A 896 -26.88 11.67 10.32
CA ASP A 896 -27.08 12.09 8.93
C ASP A 896 -26.13 13.25 8.62
N MET A 897 -25.38 13.14 7.52
CA MET A 897 -24.41 14.13 7.07
C MET A 897 -24.70 14.54 5.62
N ASN A 898 -24.70 15.83 5.33
CA ASN A 898 -24.88 16.38 3.98
C ASN A 898 -23.79 17.43 3.71
N ALA A 899 -22.88 17.14 2.78
CA ALA A 899 -21.73 17.99 2.49
C ALA A 899 -21.94 18.87 1.24
N GLU A 900 -21.65 20.16 1.40
CA GLU A 900 -21.53 21.11 0.30
C GLU A 900 -20.07 21.59 0.17
N VAL A 901 -19.61 21.70 -1.07
CA VAL A 901 -18.22 22.02 -1.43
C VAL A 901 -18.07 23.52 -1.66
N PHE A 902 -17.04 24.12 -1.09
CA PHE A 902 -16.70 25.53 -1.21
C PHE A 902 -15.23 25.70 -1.62
N ASP A 903 -14.89 26.93 -2.01
CA ASP A 903 -13.51 27.40 -2.21
C ASP A 903 -12.70 26.44 -3.11
N ASP A 904 -13.22 26.16 -4.31
CA ASP A 904 -12.67 25.27 -5.34
C ASP A 904 -12.24 23.87 -4.84
N GLY A 905 -12.97 23.33 -3.86
CA GLY A 905 -12.70 22.02 -3.27
C GLY A 905 -11.55 22.03 -2.26
N THR A 906 -11.31 23.17 -1.59
CA THR A 906 -10.39 23.27 -0.44
C THR A 906 -11.11 23.29 0.91
N ARG A 907 -12.42 23.59 0.93
CA ARG A 907 -13.28 23.57 2.12
C ARG A 907 -14.59 22.82 1.86
N LEU A 908 -15.05 22.06 2.85
CA LEU A 908 -16.40 21.48 2.92
C LEU A 908 -17.16 22.11 4.09
N VAL A 909 -18.47 22.31 3.92
CA VAL A 909 -19.40 22.51 5.03
C VAL A 909 -20.35 21.33 5.08
N VAL A 910 -20.38 20.63 6.21
CA VAL A 910 -21.16 19.41 6.41
C VAL A 910 -22.28 19.70 7.41
N GLU A 911 -23.54 19.75 6.96
CA GLU A 911 -24.67 19.78 7.88
C GLU A 911 -24.84 18.39 8.50
N THR A 912 -24.81 18.31 9.84
CA THR A 912 -24.90 17.05 10.59
C THR A 912 -26.09 17.04 11.53
N LYS A 913 -26.76 15.89 11.66
CA LYS A 913 -27.86 15.67 12.61
C LYS A 913 -27.72 14.28 13.25
N ILE A 914 -27.57 14.23 14.58
CA ILE A 914 -27.65 12.98 15.35
C ILE A 914 -29.11 12.73 15.73
N SER A 915 -29.59 11.52 15.44
CA SER A 915 -30.94 11.04 15.72
C SER A 915 -30.94 9.62 16.29
N SER A 916 -32.11 9.19 16.80
CA SER A 916 -32.41 7.79 17.14
C SER A 916 -33.86 7.47 16.78
N THR A 917 -34.20 6.17 16.74
CA THR A 917 -35.58 5.72 16.53
C THR A 917 -36.12 5.12 17.82
N ASN A 918 -37.29 5.60 18.27
CA ASN A 918 -37.93 5.07 19.48
C ASN A 918 -38.67 3.74 19.22
N ALA A 919 -39.18 3.10 20.28
CA ALA A 919 -39.91 1.83 20.20
C ALA A 919 -41.16 1.87 19.30
N ASP A 920 -41.74 3.04 19.02
CA ASP A 920 -42.89 3.22 18.12
C ASP A 920 -42.46 3.43 16.64
N GLY A 921 -41.17 3.36 16.33
CA GLY A 921 -40.63 3.65 15.00
C GLY A 921 -40.50 5.15 14.67
N LYS A 922 -40.59 6.04 15.67
CA LYS A 922 -40.53 7.49 15.48
C LYS A 922 -39.12 8.04 15.70
N LEU A 923 -38.67 8.84 14.74
CA LEU A 923 -37.39 9.55 14.79
C LEU A 923 -37.35 10.62 15.90
N ILE A 924 -36.27 10.65 16.66
CA ILE A 924 -35.95 11.64 17.70
C ILE A 924 -34.62 12.29 17.33
N PHE A 925 -34.61 13.60 17.10
CA PHE A 925 -33.36 14.36 16.95
C PHE A 925 -32.75 14.68 18.32
N HIS A 926 -31.44 14.49 18.44
CA HIS A 926 -30.67 14.71 19.67
C HIS A 926 -29.75 15.93 19.57
N TYR A 927 -28.93 15.99 18.52
CA TYR A 927 -27.93 17.05 18.31
C TYR A 927 -27.82 17.40 16.82
N GLY A 928 -27.23 18.54 16.48
CA GLY A 928 -26.82 18.84 15.10
C GLY A 928 -25.98 20.10 14.99
N ALA A 929 -25.22 20.21 13.90
CA ALA A 929 -24.28 21.31 13.64
C ALA A 929 -24.06 21.51 12.12
N GLN A 930 -23.23 22.48 11.78
CA GLN A 930 -22.59 22.61 10.47
C GLN A 930 -21.08 22.55 10.69
N LEU A 931 -20.44 21.45 10.32
CA LEU A 931 -18.99 21.28 10.50
C LEU A 931 -18.25 21.93 9.33
N THR A 932 -17.15 22.62 9.60
CA THR A 932 -16.21 23.08 8.56
C THR A 932 -15.01 22.14 8.52
N LEU A 933 -14.80 21.50 7.36
CA LEU A 933 -13.60 20.70 7.07
C LEU A 933 -12.74 21.42 6.03
N VAL A 934 -11.41 21.40 6.19
CA VAL A 934 -10.46 22.09 5.30
C VAL A 934 -9.29 21.17 4.93
N ASN A 935 -8.77 21.30 3.71
CA ASN A 935 -7.59 20.51 3.28
C ASN A 935 -6.29 20.94 3.98
N LYS A 936 -6.25 22.15 4.57
CA LYS A 936 -5.12 22.69 5.33
C LYS A 936 -5.65 23.49 6.52
N LEU A 937 -5.31 23.05 7.73
CA LEU A 937 -5.70 23.74 8.96
C LEU A 937 -5.15 25.17 8.99
N LYS A 938 -5.96 26.10 9.50
CA LYS A 938 -5.59 27.47 9.80
C LYS A 938 -4.57 27.48 10.94
N ALA A 939 -3.49 28.26 10.79
CA ALA A 939 -2.50 28.43 11.85
C ALA A 939 -3.11 29.08 13.10
N SER A 940 -2.61 28.68 14.28
CA SER A 940 -2.87 29.37 15.54
C SER A 940 -2.33 30.82 15.51
N THR A 941 -2.72 31.62 16.50
CA THR A 941 -2.33 33.02 16.64
C THR A 941 -2.03 33.31 18.11
N GLU A 942 -1.00 34.08 18.38
CA GLU A 942 -0.61 34.55 19.71
C GLU A 942 -1.65 35.54 20.28
N ILE A 943 -2.00 35.38 21.55
CA ILE A 943 -2.99 36.20 22.27
C ILE A 943 -2.30 36.95 23.41
N ASN A 944 -2.45 38.27 23.47
CA ASN A 944 -1.96 39.06 24.59
C ASN A 944 -2.91 38.92 25.80
N LEU A 945 -2.83 37.79 26.51
CA LEU A 945 -3.55 37.52 27.74
C LEU A 945 -2.74 37.99 28.95
N VAL A 946 -3.28 38.93 29.72
CA VAL A 946 -2.70 39.31 31.02
C VAL A 946 -3.18 38.33 32.08
N VAL A 947 -2.34 37.35 32.42
CA VAL A 947 -2.54 36.46 33.57
C VAL A 947 -2.19 37.25 34.85
N PRO A 948 -3.08 37.33 35.86
CA PRO A 948 -2.76 38.01 37.13
C PRO A 948 -1.61 37.32 37.87
N GLU A 949 -0.70 38.10 38.47
CA GLU A 949 0.32 37.53 39.37
C GLU A 949 -0.36 36.90 40.61
N LEU A 950 -0.02 35.64 40.88
CA LEU A 950 -0.52 34.88 42.01
C LEU A 950 0.19 35.30 43.31
N ASP A 951 -0.28 36.41 43.88
CA ASP A 951 -0.18 36.68 45.31
C ASP A 951 -0.72 35.45 46.07
N GLU A 952 -0.08 34.98 47.15
CA GLU A 952 -0.36 33.68 47.83
C GLU A 952 -1.77 33.55 48.47
N LYS A 953 -2.70 34.45 48.13
CA LYS A 953 -4.06 34.58 48.66
C LYS A 953 -5.12 34.93 47.59
N SER A 954 -4.76 35.08 46.31
CA SER A 954 -5.69 35.55 45.26
C SER A 954 -6.42 34.43 44.50
N GLY A 955 -5.72 33.35 44.13
CA GLY A 955 -6.31 32.22 43.40
C GLY A 955 -7.19 31.32 44.29
N GLU A 956 -8.42 31.05 43.85
CA GLU A 956 -9.31 30.10 44.55
C GLU A 956 -9.13 28.69 43.97
N CYS A 957 -8.69 27.74 44.81
CA CYS A 957 -8.54 26.33 44.43
C CYS A 957 -9.88 25.74 44.01
N ALA A 958 -9.96 25.23 42.77
CA ALA A 958 -11.20 24.80 42.14
C ALA A 958 -11.82 23.52 42.72
N ALA A 959 -11.11 22.79 43.60
CA ALA A 959 -11.57 21.55 44.22
C ALA A 959 -12.95 21.70 44.90
N ALA A 960 -13.26 22.87 45.46
CA ALA A 960 -14.56 23.13 46.08
C ALA A 960 -15.74 23.04 45.09
N LEU A 961 -15.54 23.42 43.81
CA LEU A 961 -16.58 23.50 42.78
C LEU A 961 -17.20 22.12 42.49
N TYR A 962 -16.37 21.09 42.52
CA TYR A 962 -16.72 19.68 42.30
C TYR A 962 -17.34 19.01 43.55
N THR A 963 -17.43 19.72 44.68
CA THR A 963 -18.02 19.20 45.94
C THR A 963 -19.20 20.00 46.47
N ASN A 964 -19.33 21.28 46.09
CA ASN A 964 -20.36 22.20 46.60
C ASN A 964 -21.60 22.30 45.70
N GLY A 965 -21.71 21.45 44.67
CA GLY A 965 -22.78 21.48 43.68
C GLY A 965 -22.71 22.64 42.69
N THR A 966 -21.52 23.21 42.45
CA THR A 966 -21.27 24.07 41.28
C THR A 966 -21.14 23.24 40.02
N LEU A 967 -20.40 22.13 40.11
CA LEU A 967 -20.18 21.14 39.07
C LEU A 967 -20.55 19.75 39.60
N PHE A 968 -21.22 18.96 38.76
CA PHE A 968 -21.62 17.57 39.05
C PHE A 968 -20.57 16.54 38.58
N HIS A 969 -19.47 17.00 38.01
CA HIS A 969 -18.45 16.20 37.36
C HIS A 969 -17.59 15.39 38.36
N GLY A 970 -17.26 14.15 37.98
CA GLY A 970 -16.37 13.24 38.70
C GLY A 970 -14.91 13.28 38.22
N PRO A 971 -14.03 12.48 38.83
CA PRO A 971 -12.57 12.66 38.75
C PRO A 971 -11.91 12.71 37.37
N SER A 972 -12.44 12.05 36.33
CA SER A 972 -11.87 12.18 34.97
C SER A 972 -12.17 13.52 34.30
N LEU A 973 -13.20 14.23 34.77
CA LEU A 973 -13.64 15.54 34.27
C LEU A 973 -13.29 16.70 35.23
N HIS A 974 -12.40 16.46 36.20
CA HIS A 974 -11.86 17.48 37.12
C HIS A 974 -10.74 18.30 36.44
N GLY A 975 -11.09 19.04 35.39
CA GLY A 975 -10.16 19.75 34.53
C GLY A 975 -9.85 21.20 34.92
N ILE A 976 -10.62 21.82 35.83
CA ILE A 976 -10.35 23.16 36.35
C ILE A 976 -9.46 23.03 37.59
N SER A 977 -8.30 23.69 37.59
CA SER A 977 -7.36 23.69 38.71
C SER A 977 -7.57 24.88 39.65
N GLU A 978 -7.67 26.09 39.09
CA GLU A 978 -7.76 27.34 39.85
C GLU A 978 -8.67 28.36 39.15
N ILE A 979 -9.38 29.17 39.94
CA ILE A 979 -10.05 30.38 39.45
C ILE A 979 -9.11 31.56 39.67
N LEU A 980 -8.70 32.21 38.58
CA LEU A 980 -7.80 33.36 38.58
C LEU A 980 -8.57 34.68 38.63
N GLU A 981 -9.73 34.76 37.95
CA GLU A 981 -10.63 35.92 37.98
C GLU A 981 -12.09 35.47 37.80
N CYS A 982 -13.05 36.08 38.50
CA CYS A 982 -14.48 35.89 38.25
C CYS A 982 -15.30 37.12 38.65
N ASN A 983 -15.96 37.76 37.69
CA ASN A 983 -16.75 38.99 37.90
C ASN A 983 -17.98 39.02 36.96
N GLU A 984 -18.63 40.18 36.80
CA GLU A 984 -19.81 40.31 35.91
C GLU A 984 -19.43 40.32 34.42
N GLN A 985 -18.16 40.56 34.10
CA GLN A 985 -17.60 40.66 32.76
C GLN A 985 -17.09 39.32 32.23
N GLY A 986 -16.58 38.43 33.10
CA GLY A 986 -15.96 37.18 32.68
C GLY A 986 -15.53 36.23 33.80
N LEU A 987 -14.79 35.20 33.39
CA LEU A 987 -14.14 34.19 34.21
C LEU A 987 -12.80 33.83 33.54
N LEU A 988 -11.72 33.81 34.32
CA LEU A 988 -10.41 33.31 33.89
C LEU A 988 -10.00 32.12 34.77
N LEU A 989 -9.64 31.01 34.14
CA LEU A 989 -9.29 29.75 34.78
C LEU A 989 -7.88 29.30 34.41
N SER A 990 -7.23 28.60 35.33
CA SER A 990 -6.11 27.70 35.06
C SER A 990 -6.62 26.26 35.00
N CYS A 991 -6.28 25.53 33.93
CA CYS A 991 -6.87 24.23 33.60
C CYS A 991 -5.80 23.20 33.22
N GLN A 992 -6.06 21.92 33.54
CA GLN A 992 -5.22 20.78 33.19
C GLN A 992 -6.08 19.52 33.13
N VAL A 993 -6.06 18.77 32.01
CA VAL A 993 -6.82 17.51 31.89
C VAL A 993 -6.17 16.44 32.78
N PRO A 994 -6.89 15.82 33.74
CA PRO A 994 -6.30 14.89 34.69
C PRO A 994 -5.93 13.56 34.02
N THR A 995 -4.81 12.96 34.44
CA THR A 995 -4.27 11.73 33.83
C THR A 995 -5.19 10.51 33.94
N VAL A 996 -6.14 10.52 34.88
CA VAL A 996 -7.17 9.47 35.01
C VAL A 996 -8.18 9.48 33.86
N ALA A 997 -8.27 10.57 33.07
CA ALA A 997 -9.11 10.65 31.87
C ALA A 997 -8.76 9.55 30.86
N SER A 998 -7.47 9.34 30.55
CA SER A 998 -7.01 8.29 29.63
C SER A 998 -7.41 6.87 30.07
N ALA A 999 -7.56 6.63 31.38
CA ALA A 999 -7.99 5.34 31.93
C ALA A 999 -9.52 5.14 31.87
N LYS A 1000 -10.31 6.20 31.65
CA LYS A 1000 -11.78 6.17 31.53
C LYS A 1000 -12.32 6.52 30.14
N GLN A 1001 -11.46 6.85 29.19
CA GLN A 1001 -11.77 7.45 27.89
C GLN A 1001 -12.84 6.73 27.04
N GLY A 1002 -12.94 5.40 27.15
CA GLY A 1002 -13.92 4.61 26.41
C GLY A 1002 -13.76 4.71 24.90
N ASP A 1003 -14.88 4.91 24.19
CA ASP A 1003 -14.93 5.03 22.72
C ASP A 1003 -14.43 6.39 22.18
N PHE A 1004 -13.84 7.25 23.05
CA PHE A 1004 -13.36 8.60 22.73
C PHE A 1004 -11.89 8.79 23.13
N THR A 1005 -10.96 8.31 22.29
CA THR A 1005 -9.52 8.28 22.54
C THR A 1005 -8.89 9.68 22.66
N VAL A 1006 -8.07 9.92 23.68
CA VAL A 1006 -7.42 11.22 23.93
C VAL A 1006 -5.91 11.26 23.64
N PRO A 1007 -5.36 12.37 23.10
CA PRO A 1007 -3.95 12.52 22.83
C PRO A 1007 -3.11 12.66 24.12
N ALA A 1008 -1.99 11.94 24.19
CA ALA A 1008 -1.09 11.92 25.34
C ALA A 1008 0.26 12.62 25.04
N LEU A 1009 0.78 13.34 26.05
CA LEU A 1009 1.99 14.17 25.97
C LEU A 1009 3.25 13.45 25.45
N GLY A 1010 3.37 12.14 25.68
CA GLY A 1010 4.52 11.32 25.23
C GLY A 1010 4.61 11.11 23.72
N ASN A 1011 3.52 11.29 22.98
CA ASN A 1011 3.47 11.06 21.52
C ASN A 1011 3.83 12.31 20.69
N ILE A 1012 4.19 13.41 21.34
CA ILE A 1012 4.46 14.70 20.68
C ILE A 1012 5.93 14.75 20.23
N ARG A 1013 6.22 14.27 19.02
CA ARG A 1013 7.48 14.52 18.30
C ARG A 1013 7.22 15.27 17.00
N GLY A 1014 7.66 16.53 16.96
CA GLY A 1014 7.29 17.48 15.90
C GLY A 1014 5.87 18.04 16.07
N ASN A 1015 5.48 19.01 15.24
CA ASN A 1015 4.18 19.69 15.30
C ASN A 1015 3.03 18.83 14.73
N ILE A 1016 2.97 17.56 15.12
CA ILE A 1016 1.96 16.59 14.69
C ILE A 1016 1.32 15.99 15.95
N ILE A 1017 0.43 16.75 16.59
CA ILE A 1017 -0.63 16.14 17.40
C ILE A 1017 -1.49 15.29 16.46
N GLY A 1018 -1.96 14.13 16.92
CA GLY A 1018 -2.71 13.16 16.12
C GLY A 1018 -3.89 13.82 15.42
N LYS A 1019 -3.77 14.04 14.09
CA LYS A 1019 -4.41 15.15 13.37
C LYS A 1019 -5.95 15.27 13.46
N ASN A 1020 -6.64 14.21 13.86
CA ASN A 1020 -8.10 14.11 13.80
C ASN A 1020 -8.76 13.63 15.14
N GLN A 1021 -8.04 13.61 16.27
CA GLN A 1021 -8.59 13.14 17.57
C GLN A 1021 -8.94 14.32 18.50
N SER A 1022 -10.21 14.44 18.89
CA SER A 1022 -10.69 15.53 19.76
C SER A 1022 -10.62 15.16 21.24
N ASN A 1023 -10.08 16.03 22.09
CA ASN A 1023 -10.02 15.78 23.53
C ASN A 1023 -11.32 16.20 24.22
N ILE A 1024 -12.29 15.28 24.30
CA ILE A 1024 -13.58 15.54 24.96
C ILE A 1024 -13.44 16.07 26.40
N PHE A 1025 -12.40 15.67 27.14
CA PHE A 1025 -12.20 16.10 28.53
C PHE A 1025 -11.66 17.53 28.61
N ALA A 1026 -10.86 17.98 27.63
CA ALA A 1026 -10.47 19.38 27.52
C ALA A 1026 -11.66 20.25 27.08
N ASN A 1027 -12.36 19.78 26.05
CA ASN A 1027 -13.44 20.53 25.41
C ASN A 1027 -14.67 20.70 26.33
N ASP A 1028 -14.92 19.76 27.25
CA ASP A 1028 -15.99 19.90 28.26
C ASP A 1028 -15.75 21.08 29.22
N ILE A 1029 -14.49 21.41 29.52
CA ILE A 1029 -14.12 22.47 30.49
C ILE A 1029 -14.66 23.85 30.06
N ALA A 1030 -14.85 24.08 28.75
CA ALA A 1030 -15.54 25.28 28.26
C ALA A 1030 -16.98 25.41 28.79
N TYR A 1031 -17.73 24.32 28.82
CA TYR A 1031 -19.08 24.32 29.39
C TYR A 1031 -19.04 24.30 30.92
N GLN A 1032 -18.07 23.64 31.55
CA GLN A 1032 -17.85 23.76 33.00
C GLN A 1032 -17.60 25.22 33.43
N ALA A 1033 -16.79 25.97 32.67
CA ALA A 1033 -16.55 27.40 32.91
C ALA A 1033 -17.85 28.22 32.90
N MET A 1034 -18.77 27.94 31.95
CA MET A 1034 -20.09 28.58 31.93
C MET A 1034 -20.92 28.24 33.19
N LEU A 1035 -20.89 26.98 33.65
CA LEU A 1035 -21.57 26.57 34.88
C LEU A 1035 -20.99 27.27 36.12
N VAL A 1036 -19.65 27.38 36.23
CA VAL A 1036 -18.97 28.09 37.32
C VAL A 1036 -19.38 29.56 37.36
N TRP A 1037 -19.36 30.26 36.22
CA TRP A 1037 -19.79 31.65 36.15
C TRP A 1037 -21.26 31.83 36.54
N VAL A 1038 -22.16 30.99 35.99
CA VAL A 1038 -23.60 31.08 36.29
C VAL A 1038 -23.90 30.79 37.76
N LYS A 1039 -23.24 29.80 38.36
CA LYS A 1039 -23.40 29.51 39.79
C LYS A 1039 -22.93 30.69 40.65
N LYS A 1040 -21.73 31.22 40.40
CA LYS A 1040 -21.15 32.33 41.19
C LYS A 1040 -21.90 33.66 41.01
N GLN A 1041 -22.30 34.03 39.79
CA GLN A 1041 -22.89 35.35 39.53
C GLN A 1041 -24.43 35.37 39.57
N LEU A 1042 -25.11 34.24 39.32
CA LEU A 1042 -26.58 34.16 39.29
C LEU A 1042 -27.19 33.27 40.40
N GLY A 1043 -26.42 32.37 41.01
CA GLY A 1043 -26.90 31.45 42.06
C GLY A 1043 -27.69 30.24 41.56
N LEU A 1044 -27.54 29.88 40.27
CA LEU A 1044 -28.32 28.84 39.59
C LEU A 1044 -27.42 27.72 39.06
N GLY A 1045 -27.98 26.52 38.89
CA GLY A 1045 -27.40 25.50 38.02
C GLY A 1045 -27.78 25.79 36.55
N SER A 1046 -26.99 25.30 35.61
CA SER A 1046 -27.23 25.53 34.17
C SER A 1046 -26.77 24.37 33.30
N LEU A 1047 -27.34 24.28 32.08
CA LEU A 1047 -26.97 23.28 31.07
C LEU A 1047 -26.77 23.93 29.68
N PRO A 1048 -25.87 23.38 28.83
CA PRO A 1048 -25.68 23.81 27.44
C PRO A 1048 -26.98 23.76 26.62
N SER A 1049 -27.06 24.59 25.58
CA SER A 1049 -28.22 24.63 24.68
C SER A 1049 -27.87 24.87 23.20
N SER A 1050 -26.94 25.77 22.91
CA SER A 1050 -26.47 26.05 21.55
C SER A 1050 -25.12 26.77 21.58
N THR A 1051 -24.36 26.65 20.50
CA THR A 1051 -23.09 27.38 20.30
C THR A 1051 -23.08 27.91 18.87
N GLN A 1052 -22.78 29.20 18.68
CA GLN A 1052 -22.89 29.83 17.35
C GLN A 1052 -21.74 29.38 16.44
N SER A 1053 -20.51 29.42 16.95
CA SER A 1053 -19.33 28.89 16.25
C SER A 1053 -18.26 28.41 17.22
N TRP A 1054 -17.44 27.45 16.80
CA TRP A 1054 -16.27 26.96 17.52
C TRP A 1054 -15.18 26.66 16.49
N THR A 1055 -14.07 27.40 16.51
CA THR A 1055 -12.87 27.13 15.69
C THR A 1055 -11.81 26.44 16.55
N VAL A 1056 -11.24 25.34 16.06
CA VAL A 1056 -10.16 24.59 16.73
C VAL A 1056 -8.88 24.74 15.90
N TYR A 1057 -7.82 25.27 16.51
CA TYR A 1057 -6.48 25.40 15.92
C TYR A 1057 -5.57 24.26 16.39
N ARG A 1058 -5.71 23.85 17.65
CA ARG A 1058 -4.98 22.76 18.28
C ARG A 1058 -5.79 22.16 19.43
N GLU A 1059 -5.82 20.83 19.51
CA GLU A 1059 -6.39 20.10 20.65
C GLU A 1059 -5.40 20.07 21.83
N VAL A 1060 -5.94 20.07 23.06
CA VAL A 1060 -5.16 20.01 24.31
C VAL A 1060 -4.76 18.55 24.61
N ALA A 1061 -3.51 18.29 25.00
CA ALA A 1061 -3.06 16.95 25.40
C ALA A 1061 -3.42 16.62 26.86
N VAL A 1062 -3.55 15.33 27.20
CA VAL A 1062 -3.72 14.92 28.61
C VAL A 1062 -2.48 15.28 29.42
N GLY A 1063 -2.69 15.96 30.55
CA GLY A 1063 -1.62 16.52 31.38
C GLY A 1063 -1.05 17.86 30.90
N GLU A 1064 -1.49 18.38 29.76
CA GLU A 1064 -1.12 19.74 29.31
C GLU A 1064 -1.86 20.80 30.15
N ARG A 1065 -1.17 21.90 30.46
CA ARG A 1065 -1.72 23.07 31.13
C ARG A 1065 -2.15 24.13 30.11
N PHE A 1066 -3.27 24.77 30.38
CA PHE A 1066 -3.80 25.85 29.55
C PHE A 1066 -4.67 26.80 30.37
N TYR A 1067 -4.84 28.01 29.87
CA TYR A 1067 -5.75 29.01 30.39
C TYR A 1067 -7.07 28.96 29.62
N LEU A 1068 -8.18 29.20 30.32
CA LEU A 1068 -9.49 29.37 29.70
C LEU A 1068 -10.08 30.71 30.12
N GLN A 1069 -10.24 31.61 29.14
CA GLN A 1069 -10.90 32.91 29.31
C GLN A 1069 -12.32 32.84 28.76
N LEU A 1070 -13.30 33.22 29.58
CA LEU A 1070 -14.71 33.34 29.23
C LEU A 1070 -15.14 34.80 29.38
N ASN A 1071 -15.65 35.38 28.29
CA ASN A 1071 -16.13 36.76 28.21
C ASN A 1071 -17.66 36.80 28.07
N VAL A 1072 -18.34 37.55 28.94
CA VAL A 1072 -19.81 37.58 29.03
C VAL A 1072 -20.41 38.49 27.96
N VAL A 1073 -20.94 37.89 26.90
CA VAL A 1073 -21.67 38.61 25.84
C VAL A 1073 -23.04 39.07 26.35
N LYS A 1074 -23.76 38.20 27.06
CA LYS A 1074 -25.09 38.52 27.62
C LYS A 1074 -25.52 37.55 28.72
N SER A 1075 -25.84 38.06 29.91
CA SER A 1075 -26.43 37.29 31.00
C SER A 1075 -27.89 37.69 31.28
N SER A 1076 -28.65 36.81 31.94
CA SER A 1076 -29.96 37.13 32.52
C SER A 1076 -30.28 36.19 33.68
N GLY A 1077 -31.09 36.65 34.65
CA GLY A 1077 -31.61 35.80 35.73
C GLY A 1077 -31.07 36.06 37.13
N LYS A 1078 -30.21 37.07 37.33
CA LYS A 1078 -29.71 37.44 38.66
C LYS A 1078 -30.87 37.71 39.62
N GLY A 1079 -30.93 36.98 40.74
CA GLY A 1079 -32.04 37.05 41.71
C GLY A 1079 -33.37 36.45 41.24
N LYS A 1080 -33.39 35.60 40.20
CA LYS A 1080 -34.60 34.93 39.66
C LYS A 1080 -34.44 33.42 39.67
N GLN A 1081 -35.56 32.70 39.64
CA GLN A 1081 -35.59 31.22 39.59
C GLN A 1081 -35.12 30.61 38.25
N ARG A 1082 -34.96 31.44 37.20
CA ARG A 1082 -34.49 31.05 35.86
C ARG A 1082 -33.64 32.16 35.24
N GLY A 1083 -32.71 31.77 34.39
CA GLY A 1083 -31.76 32.67 33.72
C GLY A 1083 -31.11 32.07 32.47
N SER A 1084 -30.08 32.74 31.98
CA SER A 1084 -29.26 32.31 30.84
C SER A 1084 -27.91 33.02 30.84
N LEU A 1085 -26.89 32.40 30.24
CA LEU A 1085 -25.64 33.06 29.86
C LEU A 1085 -25.37 32.79 28.37
N VAL A 1086 -24.95 33.83 27.65
CA VAL A 1086 -24.26 33.77 26.36
C VAL A 1086 -22.86 34.32 26.59
N ALA A 1087 -21.83 33.58 26.18
CA ALA A 1087 -20.43 33.96 26.34
C ALA A 1087 -19.59 33.59 25.10
N ASP A 1088 -18.49 34.30 24.92
CA ASP A 1088 -17.39 33.91 24.04
C ASP A 1088 -16.28 33.30 24.91
N ILE A 1089 -15.59 32.26 24.43
CA ILE A 1089 -14.61 31.49 25.20
C ILE A 1089 -13.36 31.27 24.36
N GLN A 1090 -12.18 31.44 24.94
CA GLN A 1090 -10.89 31.13 24.33
C GLN A 1090 -10.08 30.20 25.23
N MET A 1091 -9.48 29.16 24.62
CA MET A 1091 -8.50 28.29 25.25
C MET A 1091 -7.10 28.66 24.74
N ILE A 1092 -6.15 28.87 25.64
CA ILE A 1092 -4.84 29.47 25.35
C ILE A 1092 -3.75 28.68 26.10
N ASP A 1093 -2.68 28.24 25.43
CA ASP A 1093 -1.60 27.50 26.12
C ASP A 1093 -0.64 28.40 26.93
N GLU A 1094 0.29 27.79 27.67
CA GLU A 1094 1.32 28.50 28.44
C GLU A 1094 2.29 29.33 27.55
N ASN A 1095 2.30 29.13 26.23
CA ASN A 1095 3.03 29.95 25.25
C ASN A 1095 2.14 31.02 24.59
N MET A 1096 1.00 31.32 25.20
CA MET A 1096 0.01 32.32 24.77
C MET A 1096 -0.59 32.06 23.37
N GLN A 1097 -0.53 30.82 22.84
CA GLN A 1097 -1.12 30.47 21.55
C GLN A 1097 -2.59 30.07 21.68
N LEU A 1098 -3.44 30.57 20.78
CA LEU A 1098 -4.87 30.24 20.74
C LEU A 1098 -5.10 28.78 20.30
N LEU A 1099 -5.67 27.97 21.18
CA LEU A 1099 -5.95 26.55 20.95
C LEU A 1099 -7.31 26.36 20.30
N SER A 1100 -8.34 26.98 20.89
CA SER A 1100 -9.67 27.07 20.29
C SER A 1100 -10.40 28.35 20.69
N GLU A 1101 -11.34 28.78 19.85
CA GLU A 1101 -12.18 29.95 20.06
C GLU A 1101 -13.65 29.58 19.83
N ILE A 1102 -14.50 29.86 20.81
CA ILE A 1102 -15.94 29.58 20.82
C ILE A 1102 -16.68 30.92 20.90
N LYS A 1103 -17.70 31.12 20.06
CA LYS A 1103 -18.50 32.35 20.05
C LYS A 1103 -19.98 32.07 20.31
N SER A 1104 -20.57 32.94 21.12
CA SER A 1104 -21.95 32.90 21.59
C SER A 1104 -22.39 31.50 22.06
N ALA A 1105 -21.50 30.82 22.79
CA ALA A 1105 -21.85 29.63 23.55
C ALA A 1105 -22.94 29.99 24.57
N LYS A 1106 -23.99 29.16 24.67
CA LYS A 1106 -25.20 29.51 25.42
C LYS A 1106 -25.68 28.39 26.33
N VAL A 1107 -25.81 28.72 27.62
CA VAL A 1107 -26.45 27.88 28.65
C VAL A 1107 -27.79 28.46 29.09
N THR A 1108 -28.71 27.58 29.49
CA THR A 1108 -29.95 27.95 30.18
C THR A 1108 -29.83 27.60 31.67
N ALA A 1109 -30.34 28.46 32.55
CA ALA A 1109 -30.14 28.37 33.99
C ALA A 1109 -31.45 28.25 34.77
N SER A 1110 -31.46 27.46 35.84
CA SER A 1110 -32.65 27.16 36.64
C SER A 1110 -32.27 26.84 38.09
N ALA A 1111 -33.09 27.28 39.05
CA ALA A 1111 -32.88 26.96 40.46
C ALA A 1111 -33.02 25.45 40.72
N ASN A 1112 -33.93 24.77 40.01
CA ASN A 1112 -34.16 23.32 40.11
C ASN A 1112 -32.93 22.46 39.76
N LEU A 1113 -31.92 23.02 39.08
CA LEU A 1113 -30.68 22.31 38.76
C LEU A 1113 -29.66 22.36 39.92
N ASN A 1114 -29.85 23.24 40.92
CA ASN A 1114 -28.91 23.37 42.04
C ASN A 1114 -28.80 22.09 42.87
N ASP A 1115 -29.94 21.44 43.15
CA ASP A 1115 -29.99 20.25 44.01
C ASP A 1115 -29.52 18.99 43.26
N LEU A 1116 -29.77 18.92 41.94
CA LEU A 1116 -29.34 17.81 41.08
C LEU A 1116 -27.82 17.76 40.84
N PHE A 1117 -27.08 18.81 41.20
CA PHE A 1117 -25.63 18.86 41.08
C PHE A 1117 -24.91 18.52 42.41
N LEU A 1118 -25.64 18.26 43.51
CA LEU A 1118 -25.03 17.96 44.82
C LEU A 1118 -24.51 16.51 44.89
N PRO A 1119 -23.32 16.27 45.48
CA PRO A 1119 -22.82 14.91 45.72
C PRO A 1119 -23.76 14.09 46.63
N LYS A 1120 -23.89 12.79 46.32
CA LYS A 1120 -24.78 11.88 47.05
C LYS A 1120 -24.33 11.72 48.51
N VAL A 1121 -25.18 12.11 49.45
CA VAL A 1121 -25.01 11.81 50.88
C VAL A 1121 -25.34 10.34 51.11
N LEU A 1122 -24.31 9.52 51.34
CA LEU A 1122 -24.49 8.11 51.70
C LEU A 1122 -25.36 7.99 52.97
N PRO A 1123 -26.37 7.09 53.00
CA PRO A 1123 -27.18 6.88 54.20
C PRO A 1123 -26.30 6.49 55.40
N LYS A 1124 -26.55 7.12 56.55
CA LYS A 1124 -25.89 6.71 57.79
C LYS A 1124 -26.30 5.28 58.12
N VAL A 1125 -25.33 4.36 58.15
CA VAL A 1125 -25.53 2.99 58.62
C VAL A 1125 -26.01 3.03 60.07
N THR A 1126 -27.29 2.73 60.27
CA THR A 1126 -27.85 2.48 61.60
C THR A 1126 -27.32 1.16 62.10
N SER A 1127 -26.56 1.19 63.18
CA SER A 1127 -26.03 0.00 63.84
C SER A 1127 -27.15 -0.77 64.54
N GLU A 1128 -27.86 -1.62 63.81
CA GLU A 1128 -28.69 -2.65 64.43
C GLU A 1128 -27.82 -3.69 65.12
N LYS A 1129 -28.40 -4.33 66.16
CA LYS A 1129 -27.68 -5.23 67.04
C LYS A 1129 -27.46 -6.56 66.34
N GLY A 1130 -26.27 -7.14 66.51
CA GLY A 1130 -26.00 -8.49 66.03
C GLY A 1130 -26.90 -9.52 66.73
N ASN A 1131 -27.19 -10.58 66.00
CA ASN A 1131 -27.66 -11.85 66.54
C ASN A 1131 -26.98 -12.94 65.71
N ASP A 1132 -26.13 -13.76 66.33
CA ASP A 1132 -25.62 -14.97 65.70
C ASP A 1132 -26.80 -15.95 65.49
N GLU A 1133 -26.83 -16.67 64.37
CA GLU A 1133 -26.93 -18.15 64.37
C GLU A 1133 -26.89 -18.78 62.95
N ALA A 1134 -26.41 -20.02 62.94
CA ALA A 1134 -26.74 -21.12 62.03
C ALA A 1134 -26.68 -20.93 60.49
N SER A 1135 -25.60 -21.48 59.94
CA SER A 1135 -25.53 -22.26 58.68
C SER A 1135 -26.82 -22.92 58.17
N VAL A 1136 -27.00 -22.92 56.84
CA VAL A 1136 -26.89 -24.12 55.96
C VAL A 1136 -26.37 -23.69 54.59
#